data_AF-A0A386ZJ67-F1
#
_entry.id   AF-A0A386ZJ67-F1
#
_cell.length_a   1.000
_cell.length_b   1.000
_cell.length_c   1.000
_cell.angle_alpha   90.00
_cell.angle_beta   90.00
_cell.angle_gamma   90.00
#
_symmetry.space_group_name_H-M   'P 1'
#
loop_
_entity.id
_entity.type
_entity.pdbx_description
1 polymer ?
#
loop_
_entity_poly.entity_id
_entity_poly.type
_entity_poly.pdbx_seq_one_letter_code
_entity_poly.pdbx_strand_id
1 'polypeptide(L)'
;MHDFDPNDYRKRVLAAVERRGGLAESDAFELYDIPLAEAATLSDGEVEARIAQVWALWQKLRDHPKFRVLAGLLVDAHPRLSEPLLHTGSRLAEAERVRQLRGRRDAERYEMLDIAIERLVQRHGGIPAAKIAGLEDIGRMGGLTVPEIAAHIRRHRIIDESPTPAPAPVAAVLSVERRRQIRTLLAEYERLLPDYPAPTLLALLRLDFTAAHRTAEIRLRAEALRARTRELPPGRVRVVLDELLVHIADVLEPGGDQVDAYLQAVVDAVTDQLRPQVRAAVLVEDLLVAADFDYLLGEAITAGLDRATAERVLTTLTDELGTVIEGREHLAEPEGRSGRSDSGTTTSGPPGGRRGGERASGGAPDPAHWQRTPYGTYTGDDPGTRDTTTGSAATGTRAGRPWEAALRAARGALRAGRPTEAAGFVEDARRGLGTDAAGATSVRAVAEEVERVLGEAAVHWRAAVSACAGKRFVEALNEHLDFLERRAADVPNPDARGDSRASLTGRARAAVIEAGRMFERAPAAPPDARLAAVLAVLEVCADHAEALAALAQSQVSAPGQVTASRKADGTVVISWAASPTGNVEYRVTRLLVDGSWRVVGRTRGTALEDGGAEAGPVPVYGVVASISGRASAMIRSDGAPQRSADGEQAGRAVEEQPSGMPTVRGLAERGGLLVFDWPTGLTEVMVVARPDAPPIDPQDPAARRWKITNMRYELDGGVRIPVEIPRPCHLAVASCRREPTGTLTVAAGFAAAARMHWTR
;
A
#
# COMPACT_ATOMS: atom_id res chain seq x y z
N MET A 1 -31.96 -5.83 -37.28
CA MET A 1 -30.51 -5.68 -37.42
C MET A 1 -30.27 -4.60 -38.48
N HIS A 2 -29.59 -3.51 -38.14
CA HIS A 2 -29.27 -2.43 -39.09
C HIS A 2 -28.19 -2.85 -40.07
N ASP A 3 -28.04 -2.20 -41.23
CA ASP A 3 -26.95 -2.50 -42.18
C ASP A 3 -25.57 -2.20 -41.57
N PHE A 4 -24.58 -3.04 -41.90
CA PHE A 4 -23.22 -2.89 -41.38
C PHE A 4 -22.44 -1.80 -42.12
N ASP A 5 -22.14 -0.71 -41.42
CA ASP A 5 -21.24 0.35 -41.90
C ASP A 5 -19.88 0.29 -41.17
N PRO A 6 -18.77 -0.01 -41.87
CA PRO A 6 -17.43 -0.03 -41.31
C PRO A 6 -16.97 1.29 -40.66
N ASN A 7 -17.48 2.44 -41.11
CA ASN A 7 -17.12 3.74 -40.56
C ASN A 7 -17.87 4.02 -39.25
N ASP A 8 -19.18 3.76 -39.22
CA ASP A 8 -19.99 3.85 -38.00
C ASP A 8 -19.46 2.87 -36.93
N TYR A 9 -19.22 1.61 -37.32
CA TYR A 9 -18.72 0.57 -36.42
C TYR A 9 -17.43 0.98 -35.71
N ARG A 10 -16.47 1.59 -36.44
CA ARG A 10 -15.22 2.09 -35.84
C ARG A 10 -15.44 3.19 -34.81
N LYS A 11 -16.40 4.09 -35.05
CA LYS A 11 -16.69 5.24 -34.18
C LYS A 11 -17.52 4.85 -32.96
N ARG A 12 -18.53 4.02 -33.16
CA ARG A 12 -19.49 3.64 -32.12
C ARG A 12 -19.01 2.46 -31.29
N VAL A 13 -18.53 1.40 -31.95
CA VAL A 13 -18.16 0.14 -31.27
C VAL A 13 -16.69 0.15 -30.88
N LEU A 14 -15.75 0.18 -31.84
CA LEU A 14 -14.32 0.03 -31.50
C LEU A 14 -13.78 1.14 -30.61
N ALA A 15 -14.17 2.40 -30.83
CA ALA A 15 -13.74 3.49 -29.98
C ALA A 15 -14.33 3.42 -28.55
N ALA A 16 -15.51 2.83 -28.37
CA ALA A 16 -16.09 2.62 -27.05
C ALA A 16 -15.42 1.46 -26.30
N VAL A 17 -15.14 0.37 -27.00
CA VAL A 17 -14.38 -0.78 -26.49
C VAL A 17 -12.97 -0.36 -26.06
N GLU A 18 -12.27 0.41 -26.89
CA GLU A 18 -10.93 0.94 -26.57
C GLU A 18 -10.95 1.84 -25.33
N ARG A 19 -11.94 2.73 -25.22
CA ARG A 19 -12.09 3.63 -24.06
C ARG A 19 -12.34 2.89 -22.75
N ARG A 20 -13.06 1.75 -22.80
CA ARG A 20 -13.38 0.93 -21.62
C ARG A 20 -12.28 -0.05 -21.22
N GLY A 21 -11.14 -0.10 -21.92
CA GLY A 21 -10.05 -1.01 -21.56
C GLY A 21 -9.98 -2.30 -22.39
N GLY A 22 -10.72 -2.38 -23.50
CA GLY A 22 -10.57 -3.43 -24.50
C GLY A 22 -11.52 -4.62 -24.35
N LEU A 23 -11.07 -5.79 -24.81
CA LEU A 23 -11.89 -6.98 -25.00
C LEU A 23 -12.51 -7.52 -23.69
N ALA A 24 -11.80 -7.43 -22.57
CA ALA A 24 -12.26 -7.99 -21.30
C ALA A 24 -13.54 -7.30 -20.76
N GLU A 25 -13.78 -6.06 -21.19
CA GLU A 25 -14.86 -5.21 -20.69
C GLU A 25 -16.08 -5.13 -21.63
N SER A 26 -16.06 -5.89 -22.73
CA SER A 26 -17.09 -5.86 -23.79
C SER A 26 -17.66 -7.26 -24.07
N ASP A 27 -18.91 -7.33 -24.49
CA ASP A 27 -19.59 -8.60 -24.78
C ASP A 27 -19.68 -8.92 -26.28
N ALA A 28 -19.93 -10.18 -26.62
CA ALA A 28 -19.93 -10.65 -28.01
C ALA A 28 -21.01 -9.97 -28.87
N PHE A 29 -22.17 -9.63 -28.30
CA PHE A 29 -23.24 -8.91 -29.03
C PHE A 29 -22.79 -7.50 -29.42
N GLU A 30 -22.14 -6.78 -28.52
CA GLU A 30 -21.56 -5.47 -28.82
C GLU A 30 -20.43 -5.55 -29.84
N LEU A 31 -19.51 -6.51 -29.68
CA LEU A 31 -18.34 -6.65 -30.55
C LEU A 31 -18.73 -6.96 -32.00
N TYR A 32 -19.71 -7.84 -32.20
CA TYR A 32 -20.21 -8.16 -33.54
C TYR A 32 -21.32 -7.21 -34.02
N ASP A 33 -21.65 -6.17 -33.24
CA ASP A 33 -22.69 -5.21 -33.57
C ASP A 33 -24.05 -5.88 -33.87
N ILE A 34 -24.41 -6.86 -33.03
CA ILE A 34 -25.66 -7.60 -33.07
C ILE A 34 -26.56 -7.09 -31.94
N PRO A 35 -27.76 -6.59 -32.23
CA PRO A 35 -28.67 -6.11 -31.21
C PRO A 35 -29.10 -7.22 -30.24
N LEU A 36 -28.77 -7.08 -28.95
CA LEU A 36 -29.12 -8.04 -27.90
C LEU A 36 -30.64 -8.27 -27.78
N ALA A 37 -31.45 -7.24 -28.06
CA ALA A 37 -32.91 -7.30 -28.01
C ALA A 37 -33.50 -8.19 -29.13
N GLU A 38 -32.80 -8.31 -30.25
CA GLU A 38 -33.24 -9.09 -31.42
C GLU A 38 -32.70 -10.52 -31.42
N ALA A 39 -31.95 -10.94 -30.39
CA ALA A 39 -31.28 -12.24 -30.34
C ALA A 39 -32.22 -13.44 -30.61
N ALA A 40 -33.51 -13.33 -30.25
CA ALA A 40 -34.52 -14.36 -30.45
C ALA A 40 -35.17 -14.36 -31.85
N THR A 41 -35.14 -13.24 -32.57
CA THR A 41 -35.83 -13.07 -33.85
C THR A 41 -34.90 -13.21 -35.05
N LEU A 42 -33.59 -13.06 -34.84
CA LEU A 42 -32.58 -13.20 -35.89
C LEU A 42 -32.34 -14.67 -36.24
N SER A 43 -32.22 -14.95 -37.53
CA SER A 43 -31.82 -16.27 -38.02
C SER A 43 -30.31 -16.50 -37.89
N ASP A 44 -29.90 -17.77 -37.83
CA ASP A 44 -28.48 -18.14 -37.75
C ASP A 44 -27.68 -17.62 -38.96
N GLY A 45 -28.28 -17.61 -40.16
CA GLY A 45 -27.64 -17.10 -41.38
C GLY A 45 -27.42 -15.58 -41.36
N GLU A 46 -28.34 -14.80 -40.79
CA GLU A 46 -28.16 -13.34 -40.64
C GLU A 46 -27.03 -13.01 -39.65
N VAL A 47 -26.96 -13.77 -38.56
CA VAL A 47 -25.92 -13.62 -37.54
C VAL A 47 -24.55 -14.03 -38.08
N GLU A 48 -24.47 -15.15 -38.79
CA GLU A 48 -23.23 -15.62 -39.43
C GLU A 48 -22.72 -14.60 -40.46
N ALA A 49 -23.61 -14.04 -41.29
CA ALA A 49 -23.26 -13.00 -42.25
C ALA A 49 -22.71 -11.74 -41.56
N ARG A 50 -23.33 -11.30 -40.45
CA ARG A 50 -22.83 -10.17 -39.64
C ARG A 50 -21.45 -10.46 -39.05
N ILE A 51 -21.27 -11.63 -38.45
CA ILE A 51 -19.99 -12.06 -37.88
C ILE A 51 -18.90 -12.05 -38.95
N ALA A 52 -19.18 -12.57 -40.14
CA ALA A 52 -18.25 -12.59 -41.26
C ALA A 52 -17.87 -11.17 -41.73
N GLN A 53 -18.85 -10.26 -41.84
CA GLN A 53 -18.60 -8.86 -42.21
C GLN A 53 -17.70 -8.14 -41.20
N VAL A 54 -17.97 -8.30 -39.91
CA VAL A 54 -17.20 -7.68 -38.82
C VAL A 54 -15.80 -8.28 -38.74
N TRP A 55 -15.68 -9.59 -38.84
CA TRP A 55 -14.38 -10.27 -38.82
C TRP A 55 -13.51 -9.87 -40.01
N ALA A 56 -14.10 -9.78 -41.22
CA ALA A 56 -13.40 -9.27 -42.40
C ALA A 56 -12.92 -7.82 -42.21
N LEU A 57 -13.68 -6.98 -41.49
CA LEU A 57 -13.23 -5.65 -41.12
C LEU A 57 -12.05 -5.69 -40.12
N TRP A 58 -12.14 -6.51 -39.07
CA TRP A 58 -11.04 -6.65 -38.11
C TRP A 58 -9.73 -7.10 -38.77
N GLN A 59 -9.79 -8.04 -39.71
CA GLN A 59 -8.62 -8.46 -40.49
C GLN A 59 -7.99 -7.28 -41.26
N LYS A 60 -8.80 -6.41 -41.87
CA LYS A 60 -8.32 -5.20 -42.57
C LYS A 60 -7.75 -4.14 -41.61
N LEU A 61 -8.18 -4.15 -40.35
CA LEU A 61 -7.74 -3.18 -39.33
C LEU A 61 -6.49 -3.59 -38.57
N ARG A 62 -5.91 -4.76 -38.85
CA ARG A 62 -4.66 -5.22 -38.23
C ARG A 62 -3.49 -4.28 -38.48
N ASP A 63 -3.51 -3.52 -39.57
CA ASP A 63 -2.48 -2.52 -39.88
C ASP A 63 -2.96 -1.07 -39.63
N HIS A 64 -4.12 -0.89 -38.99
CA HIS A 64 -4.69 0.44 -38.76
C HIS A 64 -3.92 1.19 -37.65
N PRO A 65 -3.52 2.47 -37.86
CA PRO A 65 -2.66 3.21 -36.93
C PRO A 65 -3.24 3.32 -35.52
N LYS A 66 -4.57 3.42 -35.40
CA LYS A 66 -5.26 3.51 -34.11
C LYS A 66 -5.69 2.15 -33.53
N PHE A 67 -6.14 1.22 -34.36
CA PHE A 67 -6.88 0.04 -33.90
C PHE A 67 -6.09 -1.26 -34.03
N ARG A 68 -4.87 -1.23 -34.57
CA ARG A 68 -4.04 -2.43 -34.83
C ARG A 68 -3.97 -3.39 -33.65
N VAL A 69 -3.75 -2.88 -32.44
CA VAL A 69 -3.61 -3.72 -31.23
C VAL A 69 -4.94 -4.39 -30.88
N LEU A 70 -6.03 -3.62 -30.81
CA LEU A 70 -7.36 -4.14 -30.51
C LEU A 70 -7.86 -5.10 -31.60
N ALA A 71 -7.64 -4.77 -32.87
CA ALA A 71 -7.99 -5.61 -34.01
C ALA A 71 -7.22 -6.94 -34.00
N GLY A 72 -5.94 -6.93 -33.63
CA GLY A 72 -5.15 -8.16 -33.43
C GLY A 72 -5.77 -9.07 -32.37
N LEU A 73 -6.08 -8.52 -31.19
CA LEU A 73 -6.72 -9.27 -30.10
C LEU A 73 -8.11 -9.81 -30.48
N LEU A 74 -8.91 -9.03 -31.20
CA LEU A 74 -10.24 -9.45 -31.67
C LEU A 74 -10.16 -10.56 -32.73
N VAL A 75 -9.17 -10.49 -33.63
CA VAL A 75 -8.90 -11.56 -34.61
C VAL A 75 -8.47 -12.84 -33.92
N ASP A 76 -7.56 -12.76 -32.95
CA ASP A 76 -7.06 -13.93 -32.21
C ASP A 76 -8.17 -14.56 -31.35
N ALA A 77 -9.05 -13.74 -30.77
CA ALA A 77 -10.17 -14.19 -29.95
C ALA A 77 -11.41 -14.62 -30.76
N HIS A 78 -11.45 -14.36 -32.08
CA HIS A 78 -12.62 -14.57 -32.93
C HIS A 78 -13.28 -15.95 -32.76
N PRO A 79 -12.54 -17.10 -32.81
CA PRO A 79 -13.16 -18.42 -32.70
C PRO A 79 -13.98 -18.60 -31.43
N ARG A 80 -13.49 -18.07 -30.30
CA ARG A 80 -14.18 -18.15 -29.01
C ARG A 80 -15.33 -17.16 -28.88
N LEU A 81 -15.21 -15.99 -29.51
CA LEU A 81 -16.21 -14.93 -29.42
C LEU A 81 -17.42 -15.20 -30.33
N SER A 82 -17.22 -15.80 -31.50
CA SER A 82 -18.31 -16.08 -32.44
C SER A 82 -19.13 -17.32 -32.05
N GLU A 83 -18.49 -18.33 -31.49
CA GLU A 83 -19.10 -19.63 -31.17
C GLU A 83 -20.43 -19.53 -30.39
N PRO A 84 -20.56 -18.71 -29.33
CA PRO A 84 -21.83 -18.57 -28.61
C PRO A 84 -22.97 -17.94 -29.42
N LEU A 85 -22.69 -17.30 -30.55
CA LEU A 85 -23.68 -16.54 -31.33
C LEU A 85 -24.21 -17.29 -32.56
N LEU A 86 -23.46 -18.28 -33.06
CA LEU A 86 -23.71 -18.94 -34.35
C LEU A 86 -25.03 -19.70 -34.41
N HIS A 87 -25.50 -20.28 -33.30
CA HIS A 87 -26.71 -21.09 -33.26
C HIS A 87 -27.77 -20.46 -32.36
N THR A 88 -29.04 -20.59 -32.74
CA THR A 88 -30.15 -19.96 -32.01
C THR A 88 -30.19 -20.37 -30.53
N GLY A 89 -29.96 -21.65 -30.21
CA GLY A 89 -29.94 -22.13 -28.83
C GLY A 89 -28.81 -21.54 -27.98
N SER A 90 -27.58 -21.51 -28.50
CA SER A 90 -26.44 -20.91 -27.78
C SER A 90 -26.55 -19.40 -27.70
N ARG A 91 -27.03 -18.74 -28.76
CA ARG A 91 -27.24 -17.29 -28.81
C ARG A 91 -28.24 -16.82 -27.77
N LEU A 92 -29.33 -17.56 -27.55
CA LEU A 92 -30.31 -17.23 -26.51
C LEU A 92 -29.74 -17.37 -25.10
N ALA A 93 -28.95 -18.42 -24.85
CA ALA A 93 -28.28 -18.62 -23.56
C ALA A 93 -27.23 -17.52 -23.31
N GLU A 94 -26.46 -17.16 -24.32
CA GLU A 94 -25.48 -16.08 -24.25
C GLU A 94 -26.17 -14.72 -24.10
N ALA A 95 -27.29 -14.48 -24.77
CA ALA A 95 -28.07 -13.26 -24.62
C ALA A 95 -28.56 -13.09 -23.18
N GLU A 96 -29.02 -14.16 -22.55
CA GLU A 96 -29.44 -14.14 -21.16
C GLU A 96 -28.27 -13.88 -20.21
N ARG A 97 -27.13 -14.54 -20.42
CA ARG A 97 -25.90 -14.29 -19.65
C ARG A 97 -25.44 -12.83 -19.76
N VAL A 98 -25.48 -12.26 -20.97
CA VAL A 98 -25.10 -10.86 -21.22
C VAL A 98 -26.11 -9.89 -20.62
N ARG A 99 -27.42 -10.17 -20.67
CA ARG A 99 -28.44 -9.36 -19.97
C ARG A 99 -28.19 -9.33 -18.47
N GLN A 100 -27.89 -10.47 -17.86
CA GLN A 100 -27.56 -10.54 -16.43
C GLN A 100 -26.25 -9.83 -16.11
N LEU A 101 -25.24 -9.91 -16.97
CA LEU A 101 -23.97 -9.21 -16.78
C LEU A 101 -24.14 -7.69 -16.91
N ARG A 102 -24.85 -7.21 -17.93
CA ARG A 102 -25.18 -5.78 -18.09
C ARG A 102 -26.07 -5.28 -16.95
N GLY A 103 -27.06 -6.07 -16.54
CA GLY A 103 -27.95 -5.75 -15.41
C GLY A 103 -27.20 -5.66 -14.08
N ARG A 104 -26.22 -6.54 -13.82
CA ARG A 104 -25.36 -6.43 -12.64
C ARG A 104 -24.49 -5.18 -12.68
N ARG A 105 -23.84 -4.90 -13.82
CA ARG A 105 -23.04 -3.67 -13.99
C ARG A 105 -23.89 -2.41 -13.81
N ASP A 106 -25.12 -2.40 -14.33
CA ASP A 106 -26.03 -1.28 -14.09
C ASP A 106 -26.47 -1.21 -12.63
N ALA A 107 -26.81 -2.33 -11.98
CA ALA A 107 -27.14 -2.34 -10.55
C ALA A 107 -25.97 -1.82 -9.69
N GLU A 108 -24.74 -2.25 -9.96
CA GLU A 108 -23.51 -1.79 -9.31
C GLU A 108 -23.30 -0.27 -9.49
N ARG A 109 -23.65 0.29 -10.66
CA ARG A 109 -23.59 1.75 -10.93
C ARG A 109 -24.59 2.55 -10.10
N TYR A 110 -25.77 1.99 -9.82
CA TYR A 110 -26.82 2.64 -9.01
C TYR A 110 -26.71 2.32 -7.51
N GLU A 111 -25.98 1.28 -7.12
CA GLU A 111 -25.92 0.76 -5.74
C GLU A 111 -25.56 1.84 -4.71
N MET A 112 -24.51 2.62 -4.98
CA MET A 112 -24.10 3.71 -4.08
C MET A 112 -25.18 4.80 -3.94
N LEU A 113 -25.89 5.10 -5.03
CA LEU A 113 -26.98 6.07 -5.06
C LEU A 113 -28.23 5.53 -4.32
N ASP A 114 -28.55 4.26 -4.52
CA ASP A 114 -29.67 3.56 -3.87
C ASP A 114 -29.51 3.50 -2.35
N ILE A 115 -28.33 3.12 -1.87
CA ILE A 115 -28.01 3.07 -0.44
C ILE A 115 -28.11 4.47 0.19
N ALA A 116 -27.64 5.50 -0.51
CA ALA A 116 -27.72 6.88 -0.03
C ALA A 116 -29.18 7.37 0.04
N ILE A 117 -29.99 7.05 -0.97
CA ILE A 117 -31.41 7.38 -1.01
C ILE A 117 -32.18 6.64 0.09
N GLU A 118 -31.96 5.33 0.25
CA GLU A 118 -32.62 4.52 1.28
C GLU A 118 -32.39 5.09 2.68
N ARG A 119 -31.17 5.53 2.99
CA ARG A 119 -30.84 6.12 4.28
C ARG A 119 -31.51 7.47 4.51
N LEU A 120 -31.55 8.32 3.49
CA LEU A 120 -32.28 9.59 3.57
C LEU A 120 -33.77 9.36 3.78
N VAL A 121 -34.35 8.39 3.07
CA VAL A 121 -35.76 8.00 3.20
C VAL A 121 -36.04 7.40 4.58
N GLN A 122 -35.17 6.53 5.11
CA GLN A 122 -35.32 5.94 6.45
C GLN A 122 -35.24 7.00 7.56
N ARG A 123 -34.37 7.99 7.42
CA ARG A 123 -34.13 9.02 8.44
C ARG A 123 -35.13 10.17 8.40
N HIS A 124 -35.50 10.62 7.22
CA HIS A 124 -36.31 11.84 7.03
C HIS A 124 -37.72 11.55 6.48
N GLY A 125 -38.03 10.30 6.10
CA GLY A 125 -39.29 9.95 5.44
C GLY A 125 -39.37 10.37 3.96
N GLY A 126 -38.24 10.81 3.40
CA GLY A 126 -38.08 11.33 2.03
C GLY A 126 -36.69 11.95 1.82
N ILE A 127 -36.40 12.42 0.62
CA ILE A 127 -35.12 13.05 0.27
C ILE A 127 -35.19 14.57 0.54
N PRO A 128 -34.39 15.15 1.44
CA PRO A 128 -34.39 16.60 1.64
C PRO A 128 -33.84 17.35 0.41
N ALA A 129 -34.47 18.47 0.01
CA ALA A 129 -34.10 19.24 -1.18
C ALA A 129 -32.63 19.71 -1.17
N ALA A 130 -32.12 20.09 0.00
CA ALA A 130 -30.72 20.50 0.18
C ALA A 130 -29.70 19.36 -0.03
N LYS A 131 -30.14 18.08 -0.06
CA LYS A 131 -29.28 16.91 -0.23
C LYS A 131 -29.24 16.38 -1.66
N ILE A 132 -30.03 16.94 -2.58
CA ILE A 132 -30.08 16.53 -3.99
C ILE A 132 -28.71 16.71 -4.67
N ALA A 133 -28.05 17.84 -4.43
CA ALA A 133 -26.69 18.08 -4.98
C ALA A 133 -25.68 17.00 -4.53
N GLY A 134 -25.80 16.52 -3.28
CA GLY A 134 -24.97 15.43 -2.77
C GLY A 134 -25.28 14.07 -3.40
N LEU A 135 -26.55 13.79 -3.70
CA LEU A 135 -26.94 12.58 -4.44
C LEU A 135 -26.47 12.63 -5.91
N GLU A 136 -26.42 13.82 -6.51
CA GLU A 136 -25.82 14.02 -7.83
C GLU A 136 -24.31 13.76 -7.85
N ASP A 137 -23.60 14.13 -6.78
CA ASP A 137 -22.18 13.79 -6.63
C ASP A 137 -21.97 12.28 -6.46
N ILE A 138 -22.77 11.62 -5.60
CA ILE A 138 -22.71 10.16 -5.37
C ILE A 138 -23.01 9.39 -6.66
N GLY A 139 -24.04 9.78 -7.41
CA GLY A 139 -24.37 9.14 -8.68
C GLY A 139 -23.27 9.33 -9.72
N ARG A 140 -22.61 10.50 -9.77
CA ARG A 140 -21.46 10.72 -10.67
C ARG A 140 -20.26 9.84 -10.32
N MET A 141 -20.02 9.54 -9.05
CA MET A 141 -18.98 8.59 -8.63
C MET A 141 -19.26 7.16 -9.14
N GLY A 142 -20.52 6.75 -9.21
CA GLY A 142 -20.97 5.50 -9.84
C GLY A 142 -21.02 5.51 -11.37
N GLY A 143 -20.55 6.58 -12.02
CA GLY A 143 -20.58 6.71 -13.48
C GLY A 143 -21.98 6.97 -14.05
N LEU A 144 -22.88 7.58 -13.27
CA LEU A 144 -24.19 8.03 -13.71
C LEU A 144 -24.14 9.49 -14.20
N THR A 145 -24.93 9.77 -15.22
CA THR A 145 -25.15 11.13 -15.73
C THR A 145 -26.21 11.86 -14.91
N VAL A 146 -26.16 13.19 -14.88
CA VAL A 146 -27.15 14.02 -14.16
C VAL A 146 -28.61 13.68 -14.52
N PRO A 147 -28.96 13.42 -15.80
CA PRO A 147 -30.32 12.99 -16.16
C PRO A 147 -30.73 11.62 -15.60
N GLU A 148 -29.81 10.65 -15.57
CA GLU A 148 -30.03 9.32 -14.99
C GLU A 148 -30.30 9.44 -13.48
N ILE A 149 -29.48 10.23 -12.79
CA ILE A 149 -29.61 10.47 -11.36
C ILE A 149 -30.93 11.17 -11.04
N ALA A 150 -31.29 12.22 -11.80
CA ALA A 150 -32.55 12.93 -11.62
C ALA A 150 -33.76 12.01 -11.89
N ALA A 151 -33.70 11.11 -12.88
CA ALA A 151 -34.74 10.12 -13.12
C ALA A 151 -34.91 9.14 -11.96
N HIS A 152 -33.80 8.78 -11.32
CA HIS A 152 -33.77 7.88 -10.18
C HIS A 152 -34.31 8.54 -8.91
N ILE A 153 -33.85 9.76 -8.59
CA ILE A 153 -34.29 10.55 -7.42
C ILE A 153 -35.80 10.86 -7.47
N ARG A 154 -36.36 11.11 -8.67
CA ARG A 154 -37.81 11.39 -8.85
C ARG A 154 -38.74 10.28 -8.38
N ARG A 155 -38.24 9.06 -8.17
CA ARG A 155 -39.03 7.93 -7.63
C ARG A 155 -39.31 8.07 -6.13
N HIS A 156 -38.67 9.01 -5.45
CA HIS A 156 -38.75 9.22 -4.01
C HIS A 156 -39.34 10.60 -3.67
N ARG A 157 -40.00 10.71 -2.52
CA ARG A 157 -40.64 11.95 -2.05
C ARG A 157 -39.57 12.98 -1.65
N ILE A 158 -39.62 14.19 -2.20
CA ILE A 158 -38.72 15.30 -1.84
C ILE A 158 -39.34 16.11 -0.68
N ILE A 159 -38.52 16.49 0.31
CA ILE A 159 -38.91 17.26 1.50
C ILE A 159 -38.20 18.61 1.48
N ASP A 160 -38.96 19.71 1.59
CA ASP A 160 -38.41 21.05 1.79
C ASP A 160 -38.18 21.29 3.29
N GLU A 161 -36.92 21.40 3.70
CA GLU A 161 -36.56 21.91 5.04
C GLU A 161 -36.34 23.42 4.96
N SER A 162 -37.09 24.18 5.76
CA SER A 162 -36.94 25.63 5.88
C SER A 162 -35.63 25.98 6.60
N PRO A 163 -34.85 26.97 6.11
CA PRO A 163 -33.55 27.28 6.70
C PRO A 163 -33.69 28.07 8.02
N THR A 164 -32.95 27.66 9.05
CA THR A 164 -32.75 28.42 10.29
C THR A 164 -31.88 29.66 10.02
N PRO A 165 -32.16 30.84 10.61
CA PRO A 165 -31.44 32.06 10.30
C PRO A 165 -30.03 32.07 10.91
N ALA A 166 -29.04 32.44 10.09
CA ALA A 166 -27.66 32.64 10.51
C ALA A 166 -27.51 33.92 11.37
N PRO A 167 -26.60 33.95 12.37
CA PRO A 167 -26.23 35.18 13.06
C PRO A 167 -25.37 36.10 12.16
N ALA A 168 -25.48 37.41 12.39
CA ALA A 168 -24.89 38.47 11.58
C ALA A 168 -23.35 38.54 11.64
N PRO A 169 -22.67 39.10 10.61
CA PRO A 169 -21.22 39.07 10.49
C PRO A 169 -20.53 40.32 11.03
N VAL A 170 -19.42 40.13 11.75
CA VAL A 170 -18.31 41.09 11.98
C VAL A 170 -17.11 40.23 12.44
N ALA A 171 -15.85 40.36 12.00
CA ALA A 171 -15.14 41.29 11.13
C ALA A 171 -13.90 40.57 10.51
N ALA A 172 -13.27 41.22 9.52
CA ALA A 172 -11.99 40.87 8.86
C ALA A 172 -11.93 39.55 8.06
N VAL A 173 -12.80 39.40 7.06
CA VAL A 173 -12.76 38.25 6.14
C VAL A 173 -11.59 38.38 5.18
N LEU A 174 -10.60 37.49 5.29
CA LEU A 174 -9.67 37.22 4.20
C LEU A 174 -10.49 36.80 2.97
N SER A 175 -10.47 37.60 1.89
CA SER A 175 -11.36 37.39 0.74
C SER A 175 -11.22 35.98 0.15
N VAL A 176 -12.32 35.40 -0.35
CA VAL A 176 -12.33 34.05 -0.96
C VAL A 176 -11.31 33.95 -2.10
N GLU A 177 -11.18 35.02 -2.88
CA GLU A 177 -10.22 35.10 -3.98
C GLU A 177 -8.77 35.06 -3.48
N ARG A 178 -8.45 35.84 -2.43
CA ARG A 178 -7.12 35.83 -1.81
C ARG A 178 -6.77 34.47 -1.22
N ARG A 179 -7.74 33.79 -0.59
CA ARG A 179 -7.59 32.41 -0.10
C ARG A 179 -7.26 31.42 -1.22
N ARG A 180 -7.98 31.52 -2.34
CA ARG A 180 -7.72 30.69 -3.53
C ARG A 180 -6.34 30.96 -4.11
N GLN A 181 -5.95 32.23 -4.20
CA GLN A 181 -4.63 32.63 -4.71
C GLN A 181 -3.49 32.04 -3.87
N ILE A 182 -3.55 32.20 -2.53
CA ILE A 182 -2.56 31.63 -1.61
C ILE A 182 -2.44 30.11 -1.82
N ARG A 183 -3.57 29.39 -1.92
CA ARG A 183 -3.57 27.94 -2.14
C ARG A 183 -2.98 27.55 -3.49
N THR A 184 -3.31 28.27 -4.56
CA THR A 184 -2.76 28.03 -5.89
C THR A 184 -1.24 28.22 -5.91
N LEU A 185 -0.73 29.26 -5.24
CA LEU A 185 0.70 29.54 -5.14
C LEU A 185 1.43 28.52 -4.28
N LEU A 186 0.87 28.08 -3.15
CA LEU A 186 1.45 27.00 -2.33
C LEU A 186 1.49 25.67 -3.08
N ALA A 187 0.41 25.29 -3.76
CA ALA A 187 0.38 24.10 -4.60
C ALA A 187 1.37 24.20 -5.79
N GLU A 188 1.58 25.41 -6.33
CA GLU A 188 2.60 25.62 -7.35
C GLU A 188 4.01 25.52 -6.79
N TYR A 189 4.26 26.09 -5.61
CA TYR A 189 5.53 25.97 -4.89
C TYR A 189 5.87 24.49 -4.63
N GLU A 190 4.92 23.69 -4.15
CA GLU A 190 5.11 22.25 -3.93
C GLU A 190 5.36 21.48 -5.23
N ARG A 191 4.68 21.84 -6.33
CA ARG A 191 4.97 21.23 -7.65
C ARG A 191 6.37 21.57 -8.15
N LEU A 192 6.85 22.77 -7.88
CA LEU A 192 8.18 23.22 -8.29
C LEU A 192 9.28 22.68 -7.37
N LEU A 193 8.97 22.41 -6.09
CA LEU A 193 9.87 21.93 -5.05
C LEU A 193 9.22 20.81 -4.22
N PRO A 194 9.03 19.60 -4.79
CA PRO A 194 8.29 18.52 -4.16
C PRO A 194 8.95 17.98 -2.87
N ASP A 195 10.25 18.18 -2.69
CA ASP A 195 10.98 17.76 -1.49
C ASP A 195 10.73 18.69 -0.27
N TYR A 196 10.04 19.81 -0.45
CA TYR A 196 9.76 20.78 0.59
C TYR A 196 8.27 21.13 0.66
N PRO A 197 7.41 20.23 1.17
CA PRO A 197 5.99 20.50 1.31
C PRO A 197 5.75 21.71 2.20
N ALA A 198 4.84 22.56 1.76
CA ALA A 198 4.44 23.81 2.42
C ALA A 198 2.93 24.00 2.22
N PRO A 199 2.11 23.17 2.88
CA PRO A 199 0.65 23.20 2.70
C PRO A 199 0.01 24.50 3.19
N THR A 200 0.72 25.27 4.03
CA THR A 200 0.31 26.56 4.57
C THR A 200 1.45 27.58 4.55
N LEU A 201 1.11 28.87 4.67
CA LEU A 201 2.10 29.95 4.81
C LEU A 201 2.95 29.78 6.08
N LEU A 202 2.39 29.20 7.15
CA LEU A 202 3.13 28.85 8.37
C LEU A 202 4.14 27.73 8.10
N ALA A 203 3.72 26.67 7.40
CA ALA A 203 4.61 25.57 7.02
C ALA A 203 5.76 26.05 6.11
N LEU A 204 5.50 27.00 5.20
CA LEU A 204 6.54 27.65 4.38
C LEU A 204 7.60 28.35 5.25
N LEU A 205 7.18 28.96 6.36
CA LEU A 205 8.07 29.57 7.35
C LEU A 205 8.66 28.57 8.36
N ARG A 206 8.32 27.28 8.25
CA ARG A 206 8.67 26.20 9.18
C ARG A 206 8.11 26.45 10.59
N LEU A 207 6.89 26.95 10.67
CA LEU A 207 6.11 27.17 11.89
C LEU A 207 4.84 26.31 11.87
N ASP A 208 4.36 25.97 13.07
CA ASP A 208 3.08 25.30 13.28
C ASP A 208 1.99 26.30 13.72
N PHE A 209 0.75 25.81 13.85
CA PHE A 209 -0.40 26.62 14.29
C PHE A 209 -0.21 27.20 15.71
N THR A 210 0.54 26.54 16.59
CA THR A 210 0.78 27.05 17.96
C THR A 210 1.69 28.28 17.97
N ALA A 211 2.52 28.43 16.94
CA ALA A 211 3.37 29.58 16.72
C ALA A 211 2.69 30.71 15.92
N ALA A 212 1.43 30.55 15.49
CA ALA A 212 0.76 31.47 14.58
C ALA A 212 0.65 32.92 15.10
N HIS A 213 0.64 33.12 16.42
CA HIS A 213 0.59 34.46 17.03
C HIS A 213 1.96 34.99 17.48
N ARG A 214 3.04 34.23 17.25
CA ARG A 214 4.41 34.67 17.56
C ARG A 214 4.94 35.61 16.48
N THR A 215 4.34 36.79 16.42
CA THR A 215 4.57 37.78 15.36
C THR A 215 6.05 38.13 15.16
N ALA A 216 6.84 38.20 16.23
CA ALA A 216 8.28 38.44 16.15
C ALA A 216 9.02 37.27 15.47
N GLU A 217 8.64 36.03 15.75
CA GLU A 217 9.21 34.84 15.14
C GLU A 217 8.82 34.73 13.65
N ILE A 218 7.57 35.03 13.31
CA ILE A 218 7.08 35.08 11.93
C ILE A 218 7.89 36.08 11.10
N ARG A 219 8.07 37.31 11.60
CA ARG A 219 8.86 38.35 10.90
C ARG A 219 10.31 37.93 10.71
N LEU A 220 10.93 37.35 11.74
CA LEU A 220 12.31 36.83 11.65
C LEU A 220 12.44 35.75 10.56
N ARG A 221 11.53 34.78 10.54
CA ARG A 221 11.53 33.68 9.55
C ARG A 221 11.23 34.18 8.14
N ALA A 222 10.31 35.13 8.00
CA ALA A 222 9.97 35.76 6.74
C ALA A 222 11.15 36.57 6.17
N GLU A 223 11.87 37.32 7.02
CA GLU A 223 13.09 38.02 6.62
C GLU A 223 14.19 37.05 6.15
N ALA A 224 14.41 35.94 6.86
CA ALA A 224 15.34 34.90 6.43
C ALA A 224 14.92 34.23 5.10
N LEU A 225 13.62 34.08 4.84
CA LEU A 225 13.11 33.59 3.55
C LEU A 225 13.29 34.63 2.43
N ARG A 226 13.06 35.92 2.69
CA ARG A 226 13.34 37.02 1.73
C ARG A 226 14.83 37.08 1.38
N ALA A 227 15.73 36.87 2.34
CA ALA A 227 17.17 36.83 2.10
C ALA A 227 17.54 35.69 1.13
N ARG A 228 17.09 34.46 1.42
CA ARG A 228 17.32 33.29 0.57
C ARG A 228 16.69 33.42 -0.82
N THR A 229 15.49 33.99 -0.91
CA THR A 229 14.79 34.19 -2.19
C THR A 229 15.54 35.16 -3.11
N ARG A 230 16.22 36.18 -2.54
CA ARG A 230 17.05 37.12 -3.30
C ARG A 230 18.30 36.47 -3.92
N GLU A 231 18.83 35.43 -3.27
CA GLU A 231 19.99 34.67 -3.76
C GLU A 231 19.63 33.70 -4.89
N LEU A 232 18.33 33.40 -5.08
CA LEU A 232 17.89 32.52 -6.16
C LEU A 232 18.01 33.19 -7.54
N PRO A 233 18.41 32.43 -8.58
CA PRO A 233 18.37 32.89 -9.96
C PRO A 233 16.96 33.35 -10.37
N PRO A 234 16.83 34.29 -11.33
CA PRO A 234 15.53 34.66 -11.88
C PRO A 234 14.87 33.44 -12.55
N GLY A 235 13.70 33.04 -12.05
CA GLY A 235 12.99 31.85 -12.49
C GLY A 235 11.64 31.69 -11.78
N ARG A 236 10.85 30.68 -12.16
CA ARG A 236 9.46 30.52 -11.67
C ARG A 236 9.38 30.33 -10.15
N VAL A 237 10.30 29.56 -9.56
CA VAL A 237 10.38 29.34 -8.10
C VAL A 237 10.51 30.66 -7.35
N ARG A 238 11.39 31.55 -7.82
CA ARG A 238 11.60 32.86 -7.21
C ARG A 238 10.35 33.73 -7.31
N VAL A 239 9.68 33.75 -8.47
CA VAL A 239 8.43 34.52 -8.66
C VAL A 239 7.34 34.04 -7.70
N VAL A 240 7.14 32.73 -7.58
CA VAL A 240 6.14 32.16 -6.67
C VAL A 240 6.48 32.48 -5.21
N LEU A 241 7.75 32.40 -4.81
CA LEU A 241 8.20 32.79 -3.47
C LEU A 241 8.00 34.28 -3.19
N ASP A 242 8.30 35.16 -4.15
CA ASP A 242 8.08 36.61 -4.01
C ASP A 242 6.58 36.92 -3.80
N GLU A 243 5.69 36.27 -4.56
CA GLU A 243 4.23 36.42 -4.40
C GLU A 243 3.74 35.86 -3.04
N LEU A 244 4.26 34.70 -2.61
CA LEU A 244 3.94 34.12 -1.29
C LEU A 244 4.44 35.01 -0.14
N LEU A 245 5.61 35.64 -0.28
CA LEU A 245 6.17 36.57 0.69
C LEU A 245 5.34 37.85 0.83
N VAL A 246 4.67 38.31 -0.24
CA VAL A 246 3.67 39.40 -0.17
C VAL A 246 2.47 38.95 0.68
N HIS A 247 1.96 37.74 0.47
CA HIS A 247 0.88 37.22 1.30
C HIS A 247 1.29 37.03 2.77
N ILE A 248 2.51 36.61 3.05
CA ILE A 248 3.05 36.53 4.42
C ILE A 248 3.09 37.92 5.06
N ALA A 249 3.58 38.94 4.34
CA ALA A 249 3.66 40.32 4.83
C ALA A 249 2.29 40.91 5.17
N ASP A 250 1.27 40.56 4.38
CA ASP A 250 -0.05 41.14 4.54
C ASP A 250 -0.96 40.35 5.48
N VAL A 251 -0.74 39.04 5.65
CA VAL A 251 -1.63 38.15 6.41
C VAL A 251 -1.03 37.71 7.74
N LEU A 252 0.26 37.36 7.76
CA LEU A 252 0.90 36.80 8.96
C LEU A 252 1.73 37.81 9.77
N GLU A 253 2.49 38.69 9.11
CA GLU A 253 3.33 39.68 9.80
C GLU A 253 2.58 40.77 10.61
N PRO A 254 1.33 41.16 10.28
CA PRO A 254 0.56 42.09 11.09
C PRO A 254 0.07 41.47 12.40
N GLY A 255 -0.13 40.15 12.45
CA GLY A 255 -0.75 39.45 13.58
C GLY A 255 -2.25 39.75 13.73
N GLY A 256 -2.84 39.30 14.85
CA GLY A 256 -4.24 39.58 15.22
C GLY A 256 -5.29 38.87 14.36
N ASP A 257 -6.48 39.46 14.25
CA ASP A 257 -7.69 38.87 13.65
C ASP A 257 -7.49 38.33 12.22
N GLN A 258 -6.54 38.89 11.47
CA GLN A 258 -6.26 38.47 10.10
C GLN A 258 -5.51 37.13 10.04
N VAL A 259 -4.70 36.83 11.05
CA VAL A 259 -4.11 35.50 11.26
C VAL A 259 -5.20 34.51 11.64
N ASP A 260 -6.10 34.88 12.55
CA ASP A 260 -7.22 34.01 12.95
C ASP A 260 -8.13 33.67 11.77
N ALA A 261 -8.47 34.67 10.95
CA ALA A 261 -9.25 34.47 9.73
C ALA A 261 -8.53 33.55 8.72
N TYR A 262 -7.20 33.62 8.65
CA TYR A 262 -6.40 32.71 7.80
C TYR A 262 -6.38 31.29 8.37
N LEU A 263 -6.13 31.11 9.68
CA LEU A 263 -6.13 29.82 10.35
C LEU A 263 -7.49 29.13 10.20
N GLN A 264 -8.57 29.85 10.47
CA GLN A 264 -9.92 29.34 10.32
C GLN A 264 -10.19 28.90 8.87
N ALA A 265 -9.75 29.69 7.89
CA ALA A 265 -9.90 29.30 6.49
C ALA A 265 -9.11 28.05 6.09
N VAL A 266 -7.97 27.78 6.73
CA VAL A 266 -7.23 26.53 6.55
C VAL A 266 -7.98 25.37 7.21
N VAL A 267 -8.48 25.56 8.44
CA VAL A 267 -9.30 24.57 9.15
C VAL A 267 -10.53 24.20 8.34
N ASP A 268 -11.27 25.17 7.82
CA ASP A 268 -12.47 24.94 6.99
C ASP A 268 -12.13 24.11 5.74
N ALA A 269 -11.03 24.46 5.06
CA ALA A 269 -10.62 23.77 3.84
C ALA A 269 -10.21 22.31 4.09
N VAL A 270 -9.45 22.06 5.16
CA VAL A 270 -9.06 20.70 5.55
C VAL A 270 -10.27 19.91 6.05
N THR A 271 -11.18 20.56 6.77
CA THR A 271 -12.47 19.95 7.19
C THR A 271 -13.28 19.50 5.98
N ASP A 272 -13.41 20.34 4.95
CA ASP A 272 -14.10 19.99 3.72
C ASP A 272 -13.42 18.83 2.96
N GLN A 273 -12.10 18.75 2.99
CA GLN A 273 -11.32 17.65 2.40
C GLN A 273 -11.49 16.32 3.15
N LEU A 274 -11.53 16.36 4.49
CA LEU A 274 -11.63 15.16 5.34
C LEU A 274 -13.07 14.64 5.47
N ARG A 275 -14.07 15.52 5.39
CA ARG A 275 -15.50 15.19 5.49
C ARG A 275 -15.94 13.98 4.66
N PRO A 276 -15.59 13.84 3.36
CA PRO A 276 -15.96 12.64 2.59
C PRO A 276 -15.23 11.37 3.07
N GLN A 277 -13.99 11.49 3.55
CA GLN A 277 -13.18 10.35 3.99
C GLN A 277 -13.64 9.83 5.35
N VAL A 278 -13.93 10.72 6.31
CA VAL A 278 -14.54 10.35 7.60
C VAL A 278 -15.89 9.67 7.39
N ARG A 279 -16.71 10.19 6.47
CA ARG A 279 -17.98 9.56 6.08
C ARG A 279 -17.79 8.16 5.52
N ALA A 280 -16.77 7.95 4.69
CA ALA A 280 -16.46 6.64 4.13
C ALA A 280 -15.93 5.66 5.19
N ALA A 281 -15.09 6.12 6.13
CA ALA A 281 -14.57 5.29 7.21
C ALA A 281 -15.70 4.84 8.17
N VAL A 282 -16.52 5.77 8.62
CA VAL A 282 -17.68 5.49 9.50
C VAL A 282 -18.72 4.61 8.81
N LEU A 283 -18.84 4.71 7.48
CA LEU A 283 -19.79 3.91 6.70
C LEU A 283 -19.48 2.40 6.74
N VAL A 284 -18.21 2.02 6.86
CA VAL A 284 -17.80 0.61 6.79
C VAL A 284 -18.02 -0.10 8.13
N GLU A 285 -17.77 0.60 9.24
CA GLU A 285 -17.71 -0.02 10.58
C GLU A 285 -18.75 0.53 11.57
N ASP A 286 -19.66 1.42 11.12
CA ASP A 286 -20.65 2.16 11.93
C ASP A 286 -20.05 3.00 13.08
N LEU A 287 -18.72 3.09 13.14
CA LEU A 287 -17.90 3.89 14.07
C LEU A 287 -16.57 4.24 13.43
N LEU A 288 -15.91 5.30 13.91
CA LEU A 288 -14.57 5.64 13.42
C LEU A 288 -13.53 4.82 14.18
N VAL A 289 -13.05 3.74 13.56
CA VAL A 289 -12.06 2.83 14.17
C VAL A 289 -10.72 3.52 14.41
N ALA A 290 -9.95 3.04 15.39
CA ALA A 290 -8.72 3.71 15.81
C ALA A 290 -7.68 3.85 14.68
N ALA A 291 -7.59 2.85 13.79
CA ALA A 291 -6.66 2.88 12.66
C ALA A 291 -7.02 3.96 11.62
N ASP A 292 -8.32 4.10 11.30
CA ASP A 292 -8.79 5.11 10.36
C ASP A 292 -8.69 6.51 10.96
N PHE A 293 -8.94 6.64 12.27
CA PHE A 293 -8.69 7.88 12.99
C PHE A 293 -7.23 8.31 12.91
N ASP A 294 -6.27 7.41 13.17
CA ASP A 294 -4.84 7.73 13.10
C ASP A 294 -4.40 8.08 11.68
N TYR A 295 -4.94 7.39 10.67
CA TYR A 295 -4.72 7.72 9.26
C TYR A 295 -5.23 9.12 8.90
N LEU A 296 -6.50 9.42 9.22
CA LEU A 296 -7.12 10.72 8.92
C LEU A 296 -6.50 11.86 9.73
N LEU A 297 -6.02 11.57 10.94
CA LEU A 297 -5.22 12.51 11.74
C LEU A 297 -3.89 12.82 11.04
N GLY A 298 -3.24 11.82 10.47
CA GLY A 298 -2.04 11.98 9.65
C GLY A 298 -2.30 12.82 8.39
N GLU A 299 -3.41 12.58 7.70
CA GLU A 299 -3.84 13.36 6.52
C GLU A 299 -4.11 14.83 6.89
N ALA A 300 -4.79 15.08 8.01
CA ALA A 300 -5.06 16.42 8.51
C ALA A 300 -3.78 17.20 8.85
N ILE A 301 -2.80 16.53 9.48
CA ILE A 301 -1.49 17.11 9.81
C ILE A 301 -0.69 17.38 8.54
N THR A 302 -0.72 16.46 7.57
CA THR A 302 -0.07 16.63 6.27
C THR A 302 -0.67 17.79 5.47
N ALA A 303 -1.97 18.02 5.60
CA ALA A 303 -2.67 19.18 5.05
C ALA A 303 -2.39 20.49 5.82
N GLY A 304 -1.60 20.42 6.89
CA GLY A 304 -1.03 21.57 7.57
C GLY A 304 -1.65 21.95 8.91
N LEU A 305 -2.60 21.17 9.45
CA LEU A 305 -3.13 21.39 10.80
C LEU A 305 -2.16 20.91 11.88
N ASP A 306 -2.21 21.53 13.07
CA ASP A 306 -1.61 20.92 14.25
C ASP A 306 -2.47 19.77 14.78
N ARG A 307 -1.86 18.89 15.57
CA ARG A 307 -2.52 17.70 16.10
C ARG A 307 -3.80 18.02 16.89
N ALA A 308 -3.78 19.03 17.76
CA ALA A 308 -4.95 19.33 18.61
C ALA A 308 -6.12 19.87 17.77
N THR A 309 -5.84 20.69 16.76
CA THR A 309 -6.87 21.17 15.84
C THR A 309 -7.38 20.06 14.92
N ALA A 310 -6.51 19.20 14.40
CA ALA A 310 -6.90 18.06 13.60
C ALA A 310 -7.79 17.07 14.38
N GLU A 311 -7.45 16.76 15.64
CA GLU A 311 -8.28 15.92 16.51
C GLU A 311 -9.66 16.54 16.72
N ARG A 312 -9.76 17.86 16.99
CA ARG A 312 -11.05 18.56 17.12
C ARG A 312 -11.90 18.50 15.85
N VAL A 313 -11.29 18.67 14.68
CA VAL A 313 -11.99 18.58 13.38
C VAL A 313 -12.57 17.18 13.18
N LEU A 314 -11.77 16.14 13.45
CA LEU A 314 -12.23 14.75 13.33
C LEU A 314 -13.34 14.42 14.32
N THR A 315 -13.24 14.84 15.59
CA THR A 315 -14.32 14.71 16.58
C THR A 315 -15.60 15.40 16.10
N THR A 316 -15.51 16.65 15.66
CA THR A 316 -16.68 17.41 15.16
C THR A 316 -17.34 16.71 13.96
N LEU A 317 -16.54 16.23 13.01
CA LEU A 317 -17.05 15.47 11.85
C LEU A 317 -17.68 14.14 12.23
N THR A 318 -17.20 13.50 13.31
CA THR A 318 -17.73 12.23 13.81
C THR A 318 -19.05 12.46 14.56
N ASP A 319 -19.13 13.53 15.35
CA ASP A 319 -20.35 13.99 16.03
C ASP A 319 -21.44 14.41 15.02
N GLU A 320 -21.09 15.09 13.91
CA GLU A 320 -22.02 15.42 12.82
C GLU A 320 -22.69 14.16 12.23
N LEU A 321 -21.99 13.03 12.25
CA LEU A 321 -22.47 11.74 11.76
C LEU A 321 -23.22 10.93 12.83
N GLY A 322 -23.21 11.38 14.09
CA GLY A 322 -23.91 10.75 15.20
C GLY A 322 -23.28 9.44 15.66
N THR A 323 -21.96 9.29 15.51
CA THR A 323 -21.20 8.10 15.91
C THR A 323 -20.04 8.49 16.83
N VAL A 324 -19.29 7.51 17.34
CA VAL A 324 -18.17 7.69 18.28
C VAL A 324 -16.86 7.20 17.69
N ILE A 325 -15.75 7.67 18.27
CA ILE A 325 -14.39 7.23 17.92
C ILE A 325 -14.01 6.06 18.83
N GLU A 326 -13.59 4.94 18.25
CA GLU A 326 -13.18 3.74 18.97
C GLU A 326 -12.09 4.04 20.02
N GLY A 327 -12.28 3.55 21.25
CA GLY A 327 -11.31 3.73 22.34
C GLY A 327 -11.21 5.17 22.87
N ARG A 328 -12.07 6.09 22.41
CA ARG A 328 -12.11 7.50 22.84
C ARG A 328 -13.52 7.98 23.17
N GLU A 329 -14.34 7.07 23.71
CA GLU A 329 -15.71 7.34 24.16
C GLU A 329 -15.79 8.50 25.19
N HIS A 330 -14.68 8.80 25.87
CA HIS A 330 -14.56 9.87 26.86
C HIS A 330 -14.38 11.28 26.27
N LEU A 331 -14.11 11.42 24.97
CA LEU A 331 -14.00 12.73 24.31
C LEU A 331 -15.36 13.28 23.82
N ALA A 332 -16.40 12.45 23.83
CA ALA A 332 -17.76 12.79 23.40
C ALA A 332 -18.67 13.24 24.57
N GLU A 333 -18.13 13.98 25.56
CA GLU A 333 -18.98 14.58 26.59
C GLU A 333 -19.59 15.91 26.09
N PRO A 334 -20.92 16.11 26.20
CA PRO A 334 -21.54 17.37 25.88
C PRO A 334 -21.26 18.40 26.99
N GLU A 335 -20.59 19.49 26.64
CA GLU A 335 -20.52 20.71 27.45
C GLU A 335 -21.93 21.20 27.78
N GLY A 336 -22.40 20.93 29.01
CA GLY A 336 -23.73 21.37 29.41
C GLY A 336 -24.19 20.86 30.76
N ARG A 337 -23.48 21.20 31.84
CA ARG A 337 -24.04 21.39 33.20
C ARG A 337 -22.99 21.93 34.17
N SER A 338 -22.67 23.21 34.03
CA SER A 338 -22.19 23.99 35.17
C SER A 338 -23.38 24.33 36.07
N GLY A 339 -23.34 23.86 37.32
CA GLY A 339 -24.11 24.48 38.40
C GLY A 339 -24.78 23.50 39.36
N ARG A 340 -24.02 23.00 40.35
CA ARG A 340 -24.30 23.32 41.77
C ARG A 340 -23.13 22.92 42.66
N SER A 341 -22.57 23.93 43.32
CA SER A 341 -21.83 23.88 44.59
C SER A 341 -22.50 22.90 45.58
N ASP A 342 -21.81 22.17 46.47
CA ASP A 342 -21.01 22.71 47.57
C ASP A 342 -20.49 21.55 48.45
N SER A 343 -19.38 21.79 49.16
CA SER A 343 -18.85 21.06 50.32
C SER A 343 -18.41 19.59 50.13
N GLY A 344 -17.24 19.13 50.59
CA GLY A 344 -16.20 19.77 51.37
C GLY A 344 -15.20 18.70 51.84
N THR A 345 -13.92 19.08 51.82
CA THR A 345 -12.93 18.74 52.85
C THR A 345 -12.35 17.31 52.84
N THR A 346 -11.16 17.26 52.25
CA THR A 346 -10.02 16.39 52.57
C THR A 346 -9.84 16.09 54.06
N THR A 347 -9.57 14.84 54.43
CA THR A 347 -8.67 14.55 55.56
C THR A 347 -7.87 13.26 55.29
N SER A 348 -6.57 13.46 55.35
CA SER A 348 -5.44 12.54 55.52
C SER A 348 -5.70 11.23 56.30
N GLY A 349 -5.04 10.14 55.87
CA GLY A 349 -4.80 8.92 56.70
C GLY A 349 -3.81 9.18 57.85
N PRO A 350 -3.09 8.17 58.43
CA PRO A 350 -3.07 6.70 58.22
C PRO A 350 -3.04 5.98 59.62
N PRO A 351 -2.20 4.96 59.96
CA PRO A 351 -1.76 3.68 59.36
C PRO A 351 -1.90 2.43 60.30
N GLY A 352 -1.61 1.22 59.78
CA GLY A 352 -1.07 0.07 60.54
C GLY A 352 -2.09 -0.82 61.28
N GLY A 353 -1.96 -2.14 61.43
CA GLY A 353 -0.92 -3.10 61.07
C GLY A 353 -0.95 -4.28 62.08
N ARG A 354 -0.80 -5.53 61.58
CA ARG A 354 -0.41 -6.77 62.32
C ARG A 354 -1.46 -7.32 63.33
N ARG A 355 -1.55 -8.62 63.68
CA ARG A 355 -0.88 -9.91 63.37
C ARG A 355 -1.69 -11.04 64.04
N GLY A 356 -1.56 -12.28 63.54
CA GLY A 356 -1.60 -13.55 64.31
C GLY A 356 -3.00 -14.10 64.61
N GLY A 357 -3.38 -15.31 64.17
CA GLY A 357 -2.93 -16.61 64.68
C GLY A 357 -3.96 -17.09 65.73
N GLU A 358 -4.53 -18.30 65.77
CA GLU A 358 -4.10 -19.66 65.40
C GLU A 358 -5.30 -20.64 65.39
N ARG A 359 -5.13 -21.73 64.62
CA ARG A 359 -5.54 -23.16 64.85
C ARG A 359 -7.01 -23.51 65.17
N ALA A 360 -7.71 -24.20 64.27
CA ALA A 360 -7.74 -25.65 63.97
C ALA A 360 -8.90 -26.36 64.70
N SER A 361 -9.87 -26.95 63.99
CA SER A 361 -9.82 -28.37 63.62
C SER A 361 -11.01 -28.77 62.72
N GLY A 362 -10.79 -29.71 61.77
CA GLY A 362 -11.79 -30.71 61.37
C GLY A 362 -12.27 -30.77 59.92
N GLY A 363 -11.53 -31.48 59.05
CA GLY A 363 -12.07 -32.47 58.07
C GLY A 363 -12.72 -32.01 56.76
N ALA A 364 -12.02 -32.22 55.64
CA ALA A 364 -12.52 -32.20 54.25
C ALA A 364 -13.23 -33.53 53.86
N PRO A 365 -13.89 -33.68 52.68
CA PRO A 365 -13.25 -33.60 51.35
C PRO A 365 -14.04 -32.88 50.22
N ASP A 366 -13.32 -32.70 49.11
CA ASP A 366 -13.57 -31.96 47.86
C ASP A 366 -14.16 -32.89 46.75
N PRO A 367 -14.28 -32.52 45.45
CA PRO A 367 -15.27 -31.68 44.78
C PRO A 367 -16.01 -32.35 43.57
N ALA A 368 -16.90 -31.57 42.94
CA ALA A 368 -17.10 -31.43 41.49
C ALA A 368 -18.45 -31.84 40.85
N HIS A 369 -18.76 -31.07 39.78
CA HIS A 369 -19.68 -31.30 38.66
C HIS A 369 -21.15 -30.87 38.78
N TRP A 370 -21.52 -29.88 37.96
CA TRP A 370 -22.84 -29.83 37.33
C TRP A 370 -22.70 -29.65 35.82
N GLN A 371 -23.04 -30.73 35.09
CA GLN A 371 -23.49 -30.71 33.71
C GLN A 371 -25.00 -31.01 33.68
N ARG A 372 -25.68 -30.31 32.76
CA ARG A 372 -26.81 -30.75 31.89
C ARG A 372 -28.13 -31.29 32.49
N THR A 373 -29.23 -30.61 32.12
CA THR A 373 -30.53 -31.04 31.49
C THR A 373 -31.09 -32.45 31.82
N PRO A 374 -32.43 -32.71 31.84
CA PRO A 374 -33.35 -32.44 30.70
C PRO A 374 -34.90 -32.38 30.93
N TYR A 375 -35.59 -32.11 29.82
CA TYR A 375 -36.97 -32.34 29.35
C TYR A 375 -37.93 -33.37 30.03
N GLY A 376 -39.25 -33.11 29.87
CA GLY A 376 -40.34 -34.10 29.71
C GLY A 376 -41.62 -33.78 30.51
N THR A 377 -42.72 -33.24 29.95
CA THR A 377 -43.87 -33.86 29.21
C THR A 377 -45.09 -34.28 30.06
N TYR A 378 -46.31 -33.96 29.53
CA TYR A 378 -47.68 -34.45 29.83
C TYR A 378 -48.34 -33.92 31.13
N THR A 379 -49.65 -33.60 31.29
CA THR A 379 -50.99 -33.81 30.66
C THR A 379 -51.92 -32.73 31.30
N GLY A 380 -52.89 -32.06 30.67
CA GLY A 380 -54.24 -32.55 30.34
C GLY A 380 -55.34 -31.99 31.29
N ASP A 381 -56.34 -31.30 30.71
CA ASP A 381 -57.75 -31.05 31.15
C ASP A 381 -58.16 -29.85 32.08
N ASP A 382 -58.59 -28.75 31.43
CA ASP A 382 -59.92 -28.05 31.39
C ASP A 382 -60.88 -27.95 32.62
N PRO A 383 -61.94 -27.09 32.63
CA PRO A 383 -62.14 -25.71 32.10
C PRO A 383 -62.67 -24.72 33.16
N GLY A 384 -62.71 -23.41 32.88
CA GLY A 384 -63.46 -22.47 33.74
C GLY A 384 -63.36 -20.96 33.50
N THR A 385 -63.77 -20.49 32.32
CA THR A 385 -64.47 -19.22 32.03
C THR A 385 -64.16 -17.96 32.89
N ARG A 386 -63.60 -16.91 32.24
CA ARG A 386 -64.31 -15.63 31.98
C ARG A 386 -63.46 -14.67 31.14
N ASP A 387 -64.11 -14.17 30.10
CA ASP A 387 -63.70 -13.13 29.17
C ASP A 387 -63.19 -11.84 29.83
N THR A 388 -62.13 -11.27 29.28
CA THR A 388 -62.06 -9.81 29.09
C THR A 388 -61.31 -9.50 27.80
N THR A 389 -62.08 -9.04 26.83
CA THR A 389 -61.69 -8.71 25.47
C THR A 389 -60.89 -7.40 25.46
N THR A 390 -59.63 -7.43 25.06
CA THR A 390 -58.94 -6.25 24.49
C THR A 390 -58.06 -6.72 23.33
N GLY A 391 -58.25 -6.10 22.17
CA GLY A 391 -57.84 -6.58 20.85
C GLY A 391 -56.34 -6.90 20.71
N SER A 392 -56.06 -8.15 20.35
CA SER A 392 -54.76 -8.59 19.87
C SER A 392 -54.74 -8.55 18.34
N ALA A 393 -54.01 -7.58 17.79
CA ALA A 393 -53.56 -7.64 16.41
C ALA A 393 -52.51 -8.74 16.31
N ALA A 394 -52.81 -9.77 15.52
CA ALA A 394 -51.98 -10.94 15.31
C ALA A 394 -50.58 -10.56 14.76
N THR A 395 -49.57 -10.56 15.63
CA THR A 395 -48.19 -10.80 15.20
C THR A 395 -48.01 -12.30 14.99
N GLY A 396 -48.27 -12.77 13.77
CA GLY A 396 -47.87 -14.10 13.35
C GLY A 396 -46.35 -14.18 13.30
N THR A 397 -45.75 -14.91 14.23
CA THR A 397 -44.36 -15.36 14.13
C THR A 397 -44.26 -16.27 12.91
N ARG A 398 -43.77 -15.74 11.79
CA ARG A 398 -43.42 -16.55 10.60
C ARG A 398 -42.43 -17.62 11.07
N ALA A 399 -42.81 -18.89 10.97
CA ALA A 399 -41.85 -19.97 11.04
C ALA A 399 -40.81 -19.74 9.94
N GLY A 400 -39.59 -19.34 10.31
CA GLY A 400 -38.49 -19.09 9.38
C GLY A 400 -38.16 -20.35 8.59
N ARG A 401 -37.66 -20.19 7.37
CA ARG A 401 -37.32 -21.34 6.52
C ARG A 401 -36.23 -22.17 7.22
N PRO A 402 -36.28 -23.51 7.15
CA PRO A 402 -35.39 -24.38 7.93
C PRO A 402 -33.89 -24.14 7.65
N TRP A 403 -33.52 -23.72 6.43
CA TRP A 403 -32.14 -23.41 6.06
C TRP A 403 -31.63 -22.03 6.56
N GLU A 404 -32.52 -21.08 6.89
CA GLU A 404 -32.13 -19.71 7.28
C GLU A 404 -31.40 -19.68 8.63
N ALA A 405 -31.81 -20.53 9.57
CA ALA A 405 -31.16 -20.63 10.87
C ALA A 405 -29.72 -21.17 10.74
N ALA A 406 -29.54 -22.22 9.94
CA ALA A 406 -28.22 -22.79 9.65
C ALA A 406 -27.32 -21.79 8.90
N LEU A 407 -27.86 -21.06 7.91
CA LEU A 407 -27.09 -20.04 7.20
C LEU A 407 -26.68 -18.87 8.10
N ARG A 408 -27.54 -18.45 9.03
CA ARG A 408 -27.20 -17.44 10.05
C ARG A 408 -26.09 -17.95 10.97
N ALA A 409 -26.13 -19.21 11.38
CA ALA A 409 -25.08 -19.83 12.17
C ALA A 409 -23.76 -19.91 11.41
N ALA A 410 -23.78 -20.27 10.11
CA ALA A 410 -22.60 -20.27 9.25
C ALA A 410 -21.92 -18.88 9.18
N ARG A 411 -22.69 -17.82 8.96
CA ARG A 411 -22.18 -16.44 8.98
C ARG A 411 -21.66 -16.01 10.36
N GLY A 412 -22.29 -16.49 11.43
CA GLY A 412 -21.82 -16.29 12.80
C GLY A 412 -20.45 -16.95 13.03
N ALA A 413 -20.29 -18.19 12.60
CA ALA A 413 -19.03 -18.93 12.70
C ALA A 413 -17.92 -18.30 11.85
N LEU A 414 -18.21 -17.82 10.63
CA LEU A 414 -17.24 -17.06 9.83
C LEU A 414 -16.77 -15.77 10.52
N ARG A 415 -17.70 -14.99 11.11
CA ARG A 415 -17.34 -13.79 11.89
C ARG A 415 -16.50 -14.11 13.12
N ALA A 416 -16.72 -15.28 13.72
CA ALA A 416 -15.92 -15.78 14.84
C ALA A 416 -14.58 -16.41 14.39
N GLY A 417 -14.23 -16.39 13.10
CA GLY A 417 -13.00 -16.97 12.58
C GLY A 417 -12.98 -18.50 12.59
N ARG A 418 -14.15 -19.15 12.49
CA ARG A 418 -14.33 -20.60 12.57
C ARG A 418 -14.91 -21.17 11.25
N PRO A 419 -14.14 -21.17 10.16
CA PRO A 419 -14.61 -21.61 8.84
C PRO A 419 -14.93 -23.11 8.76
N THR A 420 -14.30 -23.98 9.56
CA THR A 420 -14.63 -25.42 9.56
C THR A 420 -16.01 -25.66 10.16
N GLU A 421 -16.33 -24.98 11.26
CA GLU A 421 -17.68 -24.97 11.83
C GLU A 421 -18.71 -24.35 10.87
N ALA A 422 -18.34 -23.26 10.20
CA ALA A 422 -19.19 -22.63 9.18
C ALA A 422 -19.50 -23.59 8.02
N ALA A 423 -18.53 -24.38 7.56
CA ALA A 423 -18.73 -25.42 6.55
C ALA A 423 -19.79 -26.45 7.00
N GLY A 424 -19.74 -26.88 8.27
CA GLY A 424 -20.74 -27.77 8.85
C GLY A 424 -22.16 -27.18 8.80
N PHE A 425 -22.31 -25.89 9.15
CA PHE A 425 -23.60 -25.20 9.06
C PHE A 425 -24.08 -24.97 7.62
N VAL A 426 -23.17 -24.78 6.67
CA VAL A 426 -23.51 -24.73 5.24
C VAL A 426 -24.05 -26.07 4.77
N GLU A 427 -23.46 -27.20 5.19
CA GLU A 427 -23.98 -28.54 4.90
C GLU A 427 -25.37 -28.78 5.52
N ASP A 428 -25.59 -28.31 6.75
CA ASP A 428 -26.91 -28.32 7.38
C ASP A 428 -27.93 -27.49 6.58
N ALA A 429 -27.53 -26.29 6.13
CA ALA A 429 -28.37 -25.43 5.31
C ALA A 429 -28.70 -26.09 3.96
N ARG A 430 -27.71 -26.73 3.30
CA ARG A 430 -27.90 -27.49 2.05
C ARG A 430 -28.94 -28.60 2.22
N ARG A 431 -28.88 -29.35 3.32
CA ARG A 431 -29.88 -30.39 3.65
C ARG A 431 -31.28 -29.83 3.89
N GLY A 432 -31.40 -28.59 4.37
CA GLY A 432 -32.67 -27.91 4.63
C GLY A 432 -33.30 -27.19 3.44
N LEU A 433 -32.66 -27.17 2.26
CA LEU A 433 -33.11 -26.38 1.10
C LEU A 433 -34.36 -26.92 0.39
N GLY A 434 -34.55 -28.24 0.35
CA GLY A 434 -35.62 -28.84 -0.46
C GLY A 434 -35.55 -28.39 -1.93
N THR A 435 -36.62 -27.81 -2.46
CA THR A 435 -36.73 -27.27 -3.84
C THR A 435 -36.60 -25.74 -3.91
N ASP A 436 -36.16 -25.08 -2.83
CA ASP A 436 -36.07 -23.61 -2.75
C ASP A 436 -34.86 -23.05 -3.51
N ALA A 437 -35.10 -22.58 -4.74
CA ALA A 437 -34.07 -22.00 -5.61
C ALA A 437 -33.45 -20.69 -5.06
N ALA A 438 -34.21 -19.90 -4.30
CA ALA A 438 -33.73 -18.66 -3.70
C ALA A 438 -32.79 -18.95 -2.51
N GLY A 439 -33.15 -19.94 -1.69
CA GLY A 439 -32.26 -20.47 -0.64
C GLY A 439 -30.96 -21.05 -1.21
N ALA A 440 -31.05 -21.78 -2.33
CA ALA A 440 -29.89 -22.42 -2.94
C ALA A 440 -28.80 -21.41 -3.35
N THR A 441 -29.21 -20.25 -3.87
CA THR A 441 -28.26 -19.17 -4.24
C THR A 441 -27.58 -18.58 -3.00
N SER A 442 -28.35 -18.35 -1.92
CA SER A 442 -27.82 -17.77 -0.68
C SER A 442 -26.85 -18.72 0.04
N VAL A 443 -27.18 -20.02 0.07
CA VAL A 443 -26.31 -21.05 0.65
C VAL A 443 -25.04 -21.23 -0.18
N ARG A 444 -25.14 -21.17 -1.51
CA ARG A 444 -23.97 -21.23 -2.40
C ARG A 444 -23.00 -20.09 -2.16
N ALA A 445 -23.48 -18.85 -2.05
CA ALA A 445 -22.62 -17.69 -1.82
C ALA A 445 -21.81 -17.81 -0.52
N VAL A 446 -22.46 -18.24 0.59
CA VAL A 446 -21.76 -18.46 1.86
C VAL A 446 -20.81 -19.67 1.77
N ALA A 447 -21.18 -20.71 1.03
CA ALA A 447 -20.29 -21.85 0.80
C ALA A 447 -19.01 -21.44 0.05
N GLU A 448 -19.13 -20.64 -1.01
CA GLU A 448 -17.99 -20.11 -1.77
C GLU A 448 -17.08 -19.24 -0.87
N GLU A 449 -17.67 -18.45 0.04
CA GLU A 449 -16.92 -17.69 1.04
C GLU A 449 -16.16 -18.60 2.02
N VAL A 450 -16.81 -19.64 2.54
CA VAL A 450 -16.18 -20.64 3.42
C VAL A 450 -15.02 -21.33 2.70
N GLU A 451 -15.22 -21.79 1.47
CA GLU A 451 -14.19 -22.45 0.67
C GLU A 451 -12.99 -21.53 0.40
N ARG A 452 -13.23 -20.24 0.13
CA ARG A 452 -12.18 -19.23 -0.01
C ARG A 452 -11.35 -19.09 1.26
N VAL A 453 -12.00 -18.93 2.42
CA VAL A 453 -11.29 -18.77 3.71
C VAL A 453 -10.49 -20.03 4.06
N LEU A 454 -11.03 -21.23 3.80
CA LEU A 454 -10.29 -22.49 3.99
C LEU A 454 -9.07 -22.59 3.06
N GLY A 455 -9.20 -22.15 1.81
CA GLY A 455 -8.09 -22.07 0.85
C GLY A 455 -6.98 -21.12 1.31
N GLU A 456 -7.35 -19.92 1.78
CA GLU A 456 -6.42 -18.95 2.36
C GLU A 456 -5.73 -19.52 3.61
N ALA A 457 -6.47 -20.17 4.51
CA ALA A 457 -5.92 -20.81 5.70
C ALA A 457 -4.83 -21.84 5.34
N ALA A 458 -5.02 -22.64 4.29
CA ALA A 458 -4.01 -23.60 3.82
C ALA A 458 -2.73 -22.93 3.28
N VAL A 459 -2.84 -21.73 2.69
CA VAL A 459 -1.68 -20.92 2.27
C VAL A 459 -0.95 -20.38 3.50
N HIS A 460 -1.68 -19.76 4.44
CA HIS A 460 -1.10 -19.20 5.66
C HIS A 460 -0.45 -20.28 6.54
N TRP A 461 -1.00 -21.49 6.60
CA TRP A 461 -0.36 -22.62 7.28
C TRP A 461 1.01 -22.99 6.69
N ARG A 462 1.08 -23.15 5.36
CA ARG A 462 2.36 -23.46 4.68
C ARG A 462 3.38 -22.33 4.86
N ALA A 463 2.92 -21.09 4.78
CA ALA A 463 3.76 -19.92 4.94
C ALA A 463 4.25 -19.77 6.39
N ALA A 464 3.41 -19.97 7.41
CA ALA A 464 3.81 -20.00 8.82
C ALA A 464 4.88 -21.06 9.10
N VAL A 465 4.70 -22.28 8.59
CA VAL A 465 5.68 -23.37 8.75
C VAL A 465 7.01 -23.01 8.07
N SER A 466 6.95 -22.48 6.85
CA SER A 466 8.14 -22.05 6.09
C SER A 466 8.87 -20.89 6.79
N ALA A 467 8.14 -19.88 7.26
CA ALA A 467 8.68 -18.74 7.99
C ALA A 467 9.35 -19.18 9.30
N CYS A 468 8.68 -20.02 10.10
CA CYS A 468 9.26 -20.62 11.31
C CYS A 468 10.51 -21.47 11.02
N ALA A 469 10.51 -22.24 9.92
CA ALA A 469 11.68 -23.02 9.51
C ALA A 469 12.85 -22.12 9.09
N GLY A 470 12.56 -21.00 8.42
CA GLY A 470 13.53 -19.97 8.06
C GLY A 470 13.89 -19.01 9.19
N LYS A 471 13.42 -19.23 10.42
CA LYS A 471 13.57 -18.33 11.58
C LYS A 471 13.07 -16.91 11.34
N ARG A 472 12.15 -16.73 10.39
CA ARG A 472 11.43 -15.47 10.10
C ARG A 472 10.21 -15.39 11.02
N PHE A 473 10.48 -15.21 12.31
CA PHE A 473 9.47 -15.37 13.35
C PHE A 473 8.56 -14.14 13.47
N VAL A 474 9.01 -12.96 13.08
CA VAL A 474 8.19 -11.74 13.07
C VAL A 474 7.13 -11.84 11.98
N GLU A 475 7.50 -12.24 10.77
CA GLU A 475 6.58 -12.52 9.66
C GLU A 475 5.59 -13.63 10.03
N ALA A 476 6.09 -14.74 10.59
CA ALA A 476 5.25 -15.86 11.02
C ALA A 476 4.16 -15.41 12.01
N LEU A 477 4.51 -14.56 12.99
CA LEU A 477 3.56 -14.06 13.98
C LEU A 477 2.57 -13.05 13.42
N ASN A 478 3.07 -12.01 12.75
CA ASN A 478 2.26 -10.85 12.37
C ASN A 478 1.36 -11.10 11.15
N GLU A 479 1.77 -11.99 10.25
CA GLU A 479 1.01 -12.22 9.01
C GLU A 479 0.28 -13.56 9.03
N HIS A 480 1.00 -14.65 9.32
CA HIS A 480 0.46 -15.98 9.09
C HIS A 480 -0.28 -16.55 10.29
N LEU A 481 0.33 -16.52 11.47
CA LEU A 481 -0.27 -17.05 12.70
C LEU A 481 -1.39 -16.15 13.21
N ASP A 482 -1.29 -14.82 13.04
CA ASP A 482 -2.37 -13.88 13.35
C ASP A 482 -3.60 -14.10 12.45
N PHE A 483 -3.41 -14.29 11.14
CA PHE A 483 -4.52 -14.66 10.24
C PHE A 483 -5.20 -15.96 10.70
N LEU A 484 -4.41 -17.00 10.97
CA LEU A 484 -4.95 -18.28 11.43
C LEU A 484 -5.66 -18.17 12.78
N GLU A 485 -5.22 -17.27 13.66
CA GLU A 485 -5.88 -17.01 14.94
C GLU A 485 -7.20 -16.26 14.78
N ARG A 486 -7.25 -15.24 13.91
CA ARG A 486 -8.41 -14.35 13.78
C ARG A 486 -9.47 -14.86 12.81
N ARG A 487 -9.07 -15.55 11.74
CA ARG A 487 -9.93 -15.91 10.61
C ARG A 487 -10.11 -17.42 10.40
N ALA A 488 -9.24 -18.25 10.95
CA ALA A 488 -9.23 -19.69 10.71
C ALA A 488 -8.81 -20.51 11.95
N ALA A 489 -9.32 -20.13 13.12
CA ALA A 489 -8.87 -20.65 14.42
C ALA A 489 -9.13 -22.15 14.59
N ASP A 490 -10.16 -22.67 13.90
CA ASP A 490 -10.57 -24.07 13.93
C ASP A 490 -9.97 -24.92 12.79
N VAL A 491 -9.12 -24.34 11.93
CA VAL A 491 -8.47 -25.05 10.82
C VAL A 491 -7.15 -25.65 11.31
N PRO A 492 -7.00 -26.98 11.34
CA PRO A 492 -5.77 -27.63 11.78
C PRO A 492 -4.65 -27.47 10.74
N ASN A 493 -3.42 -27.77 11.16
CA ASN A 493 -2.29 -27.85 10.24
C ASN A 493 -2.57 -28.93 9.17
N PRO A 494 -2.43 -28.62 7.86
CA PRO A 494 -2.59 -29.60 6.80
C PRO A 494 -1.65 -30.80 6.91
N ASP A 495 -0.48 -30.63 7.54
CA ASP A 495 0.39 -31.73 7.92
C ASP A 495 -0.03 -32.26 9.30
N ALA A 496 -0.61 -33.46 9.34
CA ALA A 496 -1.06 -34.12 10.56
C ALA A 496 0.08 -34.43 11.56
N ARG A 497 1.34 -34.43 11.12
CA ARG A 497 2.52 -34.57 11.99
C ARG A 497 3.16 -33.23 12.34
N GLY A 498 2.67 -32.14 11.76
CA GLY A 498 3.18 -30.79 11.96
C GLY A 498 2.80 -30.22 13.33
N ASP A 499 3.54 -29.21 13.75
CA ASP A 499 3.25 -28.47 14.98
C ASP A 499 1.85 -27.83 14.94
N SER A 500 1.21 -27.77 16.11
CA SER A 500 -0.02 -27.00 16.30
C SER A 500 0.24 -25.49 16.21
N ARG A 501 -0.80 -24.72 15.94
CA ARG A 501 -0.73 -23.25 15.85
C ARG A 501 -0.19 -22.65 17.14
N ALA A 502 -0.67 -23.15 18.28
CA ALA A 502 -0.22 -22.73 19.59
C ALA A 502 1.27 -23.04 19.83
N SER A 503 1.75 -24.21 19.40
CA SER A 503 3.18 -24.57 19.47
C SER A 503 4.04 -23.63 18.63
N LEU A 504 3.65 -23.40 17.36
CA LEU A 504 4.34 -22.46 16.47
C LEU A 504 4.37 -21.05 17.04
N THR A 505 3.24 -20.56 17.54
CA THR A 505 3.10 -19.22 18.14
C THR A 505 3.99 -19.10 19.38
N GLY A 506 3.98 -20.10 20.27
CA GLY A 506 4.83 -20.11 21.45
C GLY A 506 6.32 -20.10 21.11
N ARG A 507 6.73 -20.95 20.14
CA ARG A 507 8.11 -21.01 19.66
C ARG A 507 8.57 -19.70 19.02
N ALA A 508 7.74 -19.12 18.14
CA ALA A 508 8.06 -17.85 17.48
C ALA A 508 8.16 -16.69 18.49
N ARG A 509 7.20 -16.57 19.41
CA ARG A 509 7.25 -15.54 20.47
C ARG A 509 8.49 -15.69 21.35
N ALA A 510 8.82 -16.92 21.76
CA ALA A 510 10.01 -17.17 22.57
C ALA A 510 11.29 -16.77 21.84
N ALA A 511 11.41 -17.09 20.55
CA ALA A 511 12.56 -16.72 19.73
C ALA A 511 12.70 -15.21 19.53
N VAL A 512 11.60 -14.50 19.26
CA VAL A 512 11.61 -13.02 19.13
C VAL A 512 12.01 -12.35 20.44
N ILE A 513 11.48 -12.81 21.58
CA ILE A 513 11.84 -12.28 22.90
C ILE A 513 13.32 -12.54 23.20
N GLU A 514 13.81 -13.74 22.91
CA GLU A 514 15.22 -14.07 23.15
C GLU A 514 16.16 -13.26 22.25
N ALA A 515 15.81 -13.10 20.97
CA ALA A 515 16.55 -12.24 20.04
C ALA A 515 16.60 -10.79 20.53
N GLY A 516 15.48 -10.24 21.03
CA GLY A 516 15.44 -8.91 21.63
C GLY A 516 16.37 -8.77 22.83
N ARG A 517 16.34 -9.74 23.77
CA ARG A 517 17.26 -9.76 24.92
C ARG A 517 18.72 -9.88 24.52
N MET A 518 19.02 -10.68 23.50
CA MET A 518 20.38 -10.81 22.97
C MET A 518 20.85 -9.50 22.34
N PHE A 519 19.98 -8.79 21.63
CA PHE A 519 20.27 -7.49 21.03
C PHE A 519 20.50 -6.40 22.10
N GLU A 520 19.66 -6.35 23.13
CA GLU A 520 19.83 -5.42 24.27
C GLU A 520 21.16 -5.63 25.02
N ARG A 521 21.63 -6.88 25.08
CA ARG A 521 22.94 -7.23 25.69
C ARG A 521 24.12 -7.03 24.74
N ALA A 522 23.88 -6.72 23.47
CA ALA A 522 24.95 -6.57 22.49
C ALA A 522 25.85 -5.37 22.86
N PRO A 523 27.18 -5.55 22.90
CA PRO A 523 28.09 -4.47 23.28
C PRO A 523 28.08 -3.35 22.23
N ALA A 524 28.11 -2.09 22.67
CA ALA A 524 28.20 -0.95 21.75
C ALA A 524 29.58 -0.84 21.07
N ALA A 525 30.63 -1.29 21.76
CA ALA A 525 32.02 -1.36 21.30
C ALA A 525 32.72 -2.57 21.94
N PRO A 526 33.77 -3.14 21.31
CA PRO A 526 34.32 -2.80 20.00
C PRO A 526 33.42 -3.23 18.82
N PRO A 527 33.54 -2.61 17.62
CA PRO A 527 32.67 -2.87 16.47
C PRO A 527 32.57 -4.34 16.04
N ASP A 528 33.69 -5.08 16.09
CA ASP A 528 33.72 -6.50 15.73
C ASP A 528 32.89 -7.36 16.71
N ALA A 529 32.97 -7.05 18.01
CA ALA A 529 32.17 -7.73 19.04
C ALA A 529 30.68 -7.40 18.89
N ARG A 530 30.35 -6.17 18.49
CA ARG A 530 28.98 -5.76 18.17
C ARG A 530 28.45 -6.50 16.95
N LEU A 531 29.22 -6.57 15.86
CA LEU A 531 28.83 -7.29 14.65
C LEU A 531 28.61 -8.78 14.92
N ALA A 532 29.49 -9.42 15.70
CA ALA A 532 29.33 -10.81 16.11
C ALA A 532 28.04 -11.02 16.93
N ALA A 533 27.75 -10.13 17.88
CA ALA A 533 26.53 -10.18 18.68
C ALA A 533 25.26 -10.00 17.81
N VAL A 534 25.28 -9.04 16.88
CA VAL A 534 24.17 -8.81 15.93
C VAL A 534 23.92 -10.03 15.03
N LEU A 535 24.98 -10.66 14.51
CA LEU A 535 24.84 -11.89 13.72
C LEU A 535 24.27 -13.04 14.57
N ALA A 536 24.65 -13.15 15.84
CA ALA A 536 24.08 -14.15 16.75
C ALA A 536 22.58 -13.90 17.01
N VAL A 537 22.13 -12.64 17.06
CA VAL A 537 20.69 -12.31 17.13
C VAL A 537 19.96 -12.78 15.88
N LEU A 538 20.52 -12.53 14.69
CA LEU A 538 19.90 -12.92 13.41
C LEU A 538 19.88 -14.44 13.20
N GLU A 539 20.82 -15.17 13.82
CA GLU A 539 20.76 -16.63 13.89
C GLU A 539 19.62 -17.14 14.78
N VAL A 540 19.12 -16.35 15.73
CA VAL A 540 17.93 -16.71 16.53
C VAL A 540 16.65 -16.24 15.84
N CYS A 541 16.64 -15.04 15.26
CA CYS A 541 15.50 -14.45 14.58
C CYS A 541 15.97 -13.67 13.35
N ALA A 542 15.80 -14.26 12.16
CA ALA A 542 16.39 -13.78 10.92
C ALA A 542 15.77 -12.45 10.44
N ASP A 543 14.53 -12.17 10.83
CA ASP A 543 13.77 -10.96 10.50
C ASP A 543 13.68 -9.97 11.67
N HIS A 544 14.60 -10.04 12.65
CA HIS A 544 14.68 -9.06 13.73
C HIS A 544 15.10 -7.68 13.22
N ALA A 545 14.14 -6.75 13.14
CA ALA A 545 14.30 -5.44 12.49
C ALA A 545 15.52 -4.64 12.99
N GLU A 546 15.70 -4.51 14.31
CA GLU A 546 16.80 -3.71 14.87
C GLU A 546 18.18 -4.33 14.61
N ALA A 547 18.24 -5.66 14.56
CA ALA A 547 19.49 -6.37 14.30
C ALA A 547 19.85 -6.28 12.82
N LEU A 548 18.87 -6.37 11.92
CA LEU A 548 19.06 -6.08 10.49
C LEU A 548 19.52 -4.64 10.25
N ALA A 549 18.94 -3.66 10.95
CA ALA A 549 19.36 -2.26 10.87
C ALA A 549 20.79 -2.05 11.40
N ALA A 550 21.14 -2.67 12.52
CA ALA A 550 22.50 -2.62 13.06
C ALA A 550 23.52 -3.32 12.14
N LEU A 551 23.14 -4.45 11.53
CA LEU A 551 23.97 -5.13 10.53
C LEU A 551 24.19 -4.23 9.31
N ALA A 552 23.16 -3.50 8.87
CA ALA A 552 23.25 -2.55 7.76
C ALA A 552 24.28 -1.44 8.01
N GLN A 553 24.49 -1.04 9.26
CA GLN A 553 25.44 0.00 9.66
C GLN A 553 26.85 -0.53 9.98
N SER A 554 27.04 -1.85 10.13
CA SER A 554 28.31 -2.43 10.60
C SER A 554 29.40 -2.46 9.53
N GLN A 555 30.63 -2.04 9.83
CA GLN A 555 31.75 -2.14 8.89
C GLN A 555 32.52 -3.45 9.08
N VAL A 556 32.96 -4.08 7.98
CA VAL A 556 33.85 -5.26 8.04
C VAL A 556 35.29 -4.77 8.02
N SER A 557 36.06 -5.12 9.04
CA SER A 557 37.47 -4.74 9.14
C SER A 557 38.27 -5.41 8.01
N ALA A 558 39.19 -4.65 7.40
CA ALA A 558 40.07 -5.19 6.37
C ALA A 558 41.04 -6.24 6.95
N PRO A 559 41.53 -7.20 6.13
CA PRO A 559 42.66 -8.02 6.53
C PRO A 559 43.89 -7.15 6.83
N GLY A 560 44.87 -7.69 7.53
CA GLY A 560 46.16 -7.01 7.69
C GLY A 560 47.01 -7.09 6.41
N GLN A 561 48.30 -6.78 6.54
CA GLN A 561 49.22 -6.67 5.41
C GLN A 561 49.17 -7.91 4.51
N VAL A 562 48.97 -7.67 3.21
CA VAL A 562 49.02 -8.70 2.16
C VAL A 562 50.44 -8.77 1.62
N THR A 563 50.96 -9.97 1.42
CA THR A 563 52.26 -10.22 0.78
C THR A 563 52.10 -11.26 -0.31
N ALA A 564 52.86 -11.09 -1.39
CA ALA A 564 52.89 -12.03 -2.50
C ALA A 564 54.34 -12.38 -2.85
N SER A 565 54.66 -13.66 -2.98
CA SER A 565 55.99 -14.13 -3.34
C SER A 565 55.92 -15.30 -4.34
N ARG A 566 56.87 -15.35 -5.27
CA ARG A 566 56.94 -16.42 -6.28
C ARG A 566 57.84 -17.55 -5.79
N LYS A 567 57.33 -18.78 -5.86
CA LYS A 567 58.07 -20.03 -5.61
C LYS A 567 58.96 -20.39 -6.80
N ALA A 568 59.93 -21.27 -6.57
CA ALA A 568 60.83 -21.77 -7.61
C ALA A 568 60.10 -22.51 -8.75
N ASP A 569 58.92 -23.08 -8.47
CA ASP A 569 58.06 -23.75 -9.46
C ASP A 569 57.21 -22.78 -10.31
N GLY A 570 57.33 -21.46 -10.06
CA GLY A 570 56.60 -20.42 -10.77
C GLY A 570 55.28 -20.00 -10.12
N THR A 571 54.76 -20.75 -9.14
CA THR A 571 53.52 -20.44 -8.42
C THR A 571 53.69 -19.20 -7.54
N VAL A 572 52.68 -18.33 -7.48
CA VAL A 572 52.69 -17.21 -6.53
C VAL A 572 51.89 -17.58 -5.29
N VAL A 573 52.49 -17.42 -4.11
CA VAL A 573 51.80 -17.57 -2.83
C VAL A 573 51.42 -16.19 -2.31
N ILE A 574 50.14 -16.03 -2.00
CA ILE A 574 49.56 -14.83 -1.43
C ILE A 574 49.23 -15.14 0.02
N SER A 575 49.72 -14.34 0.96
CA SER A 575 49.45 -14.48 2.39
C SER A 575 49.12 -13.14 3.04
N TRP A 576 48.27 -13.16 4.07
CA TRP A 576 47.85 -11.95 4.78
C TRP A 576 47.60 -12.22 6.26
N ALA A 577 47.57 -11.17 7.07
CA ALA A 577 47.09 -11.28 8.45
C ALA A 577 45.55 -11.27 8.48
N ALA A 578 44.94 -12.07 9.36
CA ALA A 578 43.49 -12.18 9.47
C ALA A 578 42.84 -10.82 9.78
N SER A 579 41.61 -10.62 9.27
CA SER A 579 40.76 -9.51 9.69
C SER A 579 40.47 -9.63 11.19
N PRO A 580 40.47 -8.50 11.94
CA PRO A 580 39.92 -8.45 13.30
C PRO A 580 38.46 -8.90 13.37
N THR A 581 37.70 -8.72 12.28
CA THR A 581 36.36 -9.28 12.15
C THR A 581 36.48 -10.80 11.94
N GLY A 582 36.03 -11.57 12.95
CA GLY A 582 36.03 -13.03 12.90
C GLY A 582 35.05 -13.61 11.86
N ASN A 583 35.24 -14.88 11.50
CA ASN A 583 34.35 -15.64 10.60
C ASN A 583 34.14 -15.05 9.19
N VAL A 584 35.10 -14.28 8.70
CA VAL A 584 35.07 -13.73 7.33
C VAL A 584 35.56 -14.74 6.28
N GLU A 585 35.02 -14.63 5.07
CA GLU A 585 35.58 -15.23 3.86
C GLU A 585 36.42 -14.19 3.11
N TYR A 586 37.63 -14.58 2.68
CA TYR A 586 38.52 -13.73 1.90
C TYR A 586 38.37 -13.99 0.42
N ARG A 587 38.17 -12.94 -0.36
CA ARG A 587 38.26 -12.95 -1.83
C ARG A 587 39.62 -12.39 -2.25
N VAL A 588 40.40 -13.20 -2.97
CA VAL A 588 41.70 -12.82 -3.50
C VAL A 588 41.55 -12.49 -4.99
N THR A 589 42.06 -11.33 -5.38
CA THR A 589 42.07 -10.85 -6.76
C THR A 589 43.47 -10.47 -7.20
N ARG A 590 43.75 -10.62 -8.49
CA ARG A 590 45.03 -10.28 -9.13
C ARG A 590 44.82 -9.10 -10.08
N LEU A 591 45.71 -8.12 -10.03
CA LEU A 591 45.77 -7.03 -10.99
C LEU A 591 46.48 -7.51 -12.26
N LEU A 592 45.79 -7.43 -13.39
CA LEU A 592 46.33 -7.76 -14.71
C LEU A 592 47.07 -6.56 -15.31
N VAL A 593 47.87 -6.81 -16.34
CA VAL A 593 48.69 -5.78 -17.03
C VAL A 593 47.81 -4.70 -17.68
N ASP A 594 46.58 -5.05 -18.06
CA ASP A 594 45.58 -4.11 -18.59
C ASP A 594 44.90 -3.25 -17.50
N GLY A 595 45.30 -3.40 -16.24
CA GLY A 595 44.75 -2.68 -15.09
C GLY A 595 43.47 -3.28 -14.52
N SER A 596 42.97 -4.39 -15.07
CA SER A 596 41.76 -5.06 -14.57
C SER A 596 42.04 -6.02 -13.42
N TRP A 597 41.04 -6.27 -12.57
CA TRP A 597 41.14 -7.23 -11.47
C TRP A 597 40.48 -8.57 -11.83
N ARG A 598 41.21 -9.66 -11.65
CA ARG A 598 40.71 -11.03 -11.85
C ARG A 598 40.63 -11.78 -10.53
N VAL A 599 39.52 -12.47 -10.26
CA VAL A 599 39.41 -13.33 -9.08
C VAL A 599 40.31 -14.55 -9.22
N VAL A 600 41.16 -14.76 -8.22
CA VAL A 600 42.03 -15.94 -8.10
C VAL A 600 41.31 -17.04 -7.33
N GLY A 601 40.65 -16.67 -6.23
CA GLY A 601 39.90 -17.62 -5.42
C GLY A 601 39.25 -16.98 -4.20
N ARG A 602 38.49 -17.80 -3.47
CA ARG A 602 37.89 -17.46 -2.18
C ARG A 602 38.30 -18.51 -1.14
N THR A 603 38.60 -18.07 0.08
CA THR A 603 39.04 -18.97 1.15
C THR A 603 38.74 -18.38 2.52
N ARG A 604 38.56 -19.24 3.53
CA ARG A 604 38.52 -18.85 4.95
C ARG A 604 39.91 -18.84 5.61
N GLY A 605 40.91 -19.44 4.95
CA GLY A 605 42.31 -19.38 5.37
C GLY A 605 42.94 -18.03 5.07
N THR A 606 44.14 -17.80 5.58
CA THR A 606 44.90 -16.54 5.40
C THR A 606 46.00 -16.63 4.35
N ALA A 607 45.89 -17.60 3.44
CA ALA A 607 46.77 -17.78 2.32
C ALA A 607 46.04 -18.42 1.13
N LEU A 608 46.51 -18.14 -0.08
CA LEU A 608 46.01 -18.71 -1.33
C LEU A 608 47.15 -18.79 -2.36
N GLU A 609 47.16 -19.84 -3.19
CA GLU A 609 48.16 -20.02 -4.24
C GLU A 609 47.56 -19.69 -5.61
N ASP A 610 48.31 -18.93 -6.42
CA ASP A 610 47.99 -18.63 -7.82
C ASP A 610 48.97 -19.35 -8.75
N GLY A 611 48.55 -20.51 -9.25
CA GLY A 611 49.28 -21.25 -10.28
C GLY A 611 49.11 -20.68 -11.70
N GLY A 612 48.21 -19.71 -11.89
CA GLY A 612 47.93 -19.08 -13.19
C GLY A 612 48.59 -17.71 -13.37
N ALA A 613 49.56 -17.36 -12.53
CA ALA A 613 50.28 -16.10 -12.60
C ALA A 613 51.29 -16.10 -13.76
N GLU A 614 51.25 -15.06 -14.61
CA GLU A 614 52.15 -14.91 -15.76
C GLU A 614 53.64 -14.93 -15.34
N ALA A 615 54.52 -15.39 -16.25
CA ALA A 615 55.95 -15.40 -16.03
C ALA A 615 56.51 -13.96 -16.02
N GLY A 616 57.31 -13.60 -15.01
CA GLY A 616 57.83 -12.25 -14.82
C GLY A 616 57.75 -11.76 -13.37
N PRO A 617 57.75 -10.43 -13.15
CA PRO A 617 57.58 -9.82 -11.82
C PRO A 617 56.33 -10.38 -11.10
N VAL A 618 56.34 -10.35 -9.75
CA VAL A 618 55.19 -10.79 -8.97
C VAL A 618 54.02 -9.83 -9.22
N PRO A 619 52.84 -10.31 -9.68
CA PRO A 619 51.67 -9.46 -9.87
C PRO A 619 51.19 -8.84 -8.55
N VAL A 620 50.43 -7.75 -8.63
CA VAL A 620 49.78 -7.19 -7.44
C VAL A 620 48.52 -7.97 -7.12
N TYR A 621 48.34 -8.33 -5.86
CA TYR A 621 47.15 -9.00 -5.36
C TYR A 621 46.39 -8.11 -4.39
N GLY A 622 45.07 -8.22 -4.43
CA GLY A 622 44.12 -7.54 -3.56
C GLY A 622 43.29 -8.54 -2.78
N VAL A 623 43.20 -8.37 -1.46
CA VAL A 623 42.43 -9.25 -0.57
C VAL A 623 41.32 -8.44 0.09
N VAL A 624 40.09 -8.98 0.03
CA VAL A 624 38.88 -8.40 0.65
C VAL A 624 38.28 -9.41 1.61
N ALA A 625 38.04 -9.02 2.86
CA ALA A 625 37.29 -9.81 3.83
C ALA A 625 35.79 -9.58 3.63
N SER A 626 34.96 -10.62 3.79
CA SER A 626 33.51 -10.52 3.63
C SER A 626 32.74 -11.41 4.60
N ILE A 627 31.58 -10.94 5.06
CA ILE A 627 30.64 -11.68 5.91
C ILE A 627 29.22 -11.23 5.62
N SER A 628 28.31 -12.19 5.43
CA SER A 628 26.88 -11.94 5.17
C SER A 628 26.61 -10.88 4.10
N GLY A 629 27.32 -10.96 2.96
CA GLY A 629 27.19 -10.04 1.83
C GLY A 629 27.88 -8.68 1.99
N ARG A 630 28.51 -8.39 3.14
CA ARG A 630 29.31 -7.18 3.37
C ARG A 630 30.77 -7.43 3.10
N ALA A 631 31.50 -6.42 2.64
CA ALA A 631 32.91 -6.50 2.28
C ALA A 631 33.73 -5.40 2.96
N SER A 632 34.98 -5.70 3.30
CA SER A 632 35.97 -4.74 3.77
C SER A 632 36.56 -3.91 2.63
N ALA A 633 37.36 -2.90 2.98
CA ALA A 633 38.32 -2.33 2.04
C ALA A 633 39.29 -3.41 1.53
N MET A 634 39.80 -3.22 0.31
CA MET A 634 40.80 -4.10 -0.30
C MET A 634 42.20 -3.73 0.18
N ILE A 635 42.96 -4.70 0.66
CA ILE A 635 44.38 -4.53 0.97
C ILE A 635 45.21 -5.14 -0.15
N ARG A 636 46.25 -4.42 -0.58
CA ARG A 636 47.09 -4.79 -1.72
C ARG A 636 48.47 -5.28 -1.28
N SER A 637 49.06 -6.16 -2.08
CA SER A 637 50.39 -6.73 -1.83
C SER A 637 51.55 -5.78 -2.11
N ASP A 638 51.32 -4.68 -2.83
CA ASP A 638 52.33 -3.66 -3.20
C ASP A 638 52.47 -2.54 -2.15
N GLY A 639 51.93 -2.73 -0.94
CA GLY A 639 52.11 -1.82 0.19
C GLY A 639 51.44 -0.46 0.03
N ALA A 640 50.77 -0.20 -1.09
CA ALA A 640 49.82 0.87 -1.22
C ALA A 640 48.48 0.37 -0.67
N PRO A 641 48.07 0.71 0.57
CA PRO A 641 46.65 0.80 0.80
C PRO A 641 46.14 1.72 -0.31
N GLN A 642 45.19 1.25 -1.12
CA GLN A 642 44.29 2.23 -1.67
C GLN A 642 43.74 2.92 -0.42
N ARG A 643 44.19 4.16 -0.17
CA ARG A 643 43.20 5.17 0.25
C ARG A 643 42.09 4.89 -0.73
N SER A 644 41.01 4.29 -0.23
CA SER A 644 39.78 4.31 -0.95
C SER A 644 39.70 5.72 -1.51
N ALA A 645 39.33 5.88 -2.77
CA ALA A 645 38.89 7.18 -3.23
C ALA A 645 37.80 7.75 -2.28
N ASP A 646 37.23 6.92 -1.39
CA ASP A 646 36.38 7.27 -0.25
C ASP A 646 37.07 7.99 0.95
N GLY A 647 38.41 8.05 1.06
CA GLY A 647 39.12 8.61 2.22
C GLY A 647 39.58 10.08 2.05
N GLU A 648 39.93 10.50 0.85
CA GLU A 648 40.17 11.91 0.50
C GLU A 648 38.91 12.60 -0.03
N GLN A 649 37.84 11.82 -0.26
CA GLN A 649 36.49 12.33 -0.44
C GLN A 649 35.69 12.44 0.87
N ALA A 650 36.20 12.13 2.08
CA ALA A 650 35.46 12.51 3.29
C ALA A 650 35.30 14.06 3.44
N GLY A 651 36.16 14.83 2.75
CA GLY A 651 36.00 16.28 2.54
C GLY A 651 35.42 16.68 1.18
N ARG A 652 35.09 15.74 0.28
CA ARG A 652 34.66 16.00 -1.12
C ARG A 652 33.55 15.08 -1.70
N ALA A 653 33.09 14.04 -0.98
CA ALA A 653 32.08 13.02 -1.37
C ALA A 653 30.64 13.49 -1.16
N VAL A 654 30.44 14.71 -0.64
CA VAL A 654 29.11 15.32 -0.66
C VAL A 654 28.67 15.61 -2.10
N GLU A 655 29.58 15.56 -3.09
CA GLU A 655 29.30 15.93 -4.49
C GLU A 655 29.01 14.78 -5.49
N GLU A 656 29.27 13.49 -5.20
CA GLU A 656 29.20 12.42 -6.24
C GLU A 656 28.12 11.32 -6.04
N GLN A 657 27.26 11.44 -5.03
CA GLN A 657 26.08 10.57 -4.89
C GLN A 657 24.81 11.37 -5.21
N PRO A 658 24.29 11.34 -6.45
CA PRO A 658 22.97 11.88 -6.71
C PRO A 658 21.98 11.17 -5.77
N SER A 659 21.33 11.93 -4.89
CA SER A 659 20.34 11.45 -3.91
C SER A 659 20.82 10.37 -2.91
N GLY A 660 22.13 10.28 -2.62
CA GLY A 660 22.65 9.36 -1.59
C GLY A 660 22.58 7.87 -1.95
N MET A 661 22.36 7.55 -3.24
CA MET A 661 22.37 6.17 -3.73
C MET A 661 23.77 5.77 -4.22
N PRO A 662 24.21 4.50 -4.00
CA PRO A 662 25.43 3.98 -4.62
C PRO A 662 25.38 4.14 -6.14
N THR A 663 26.40 4.71 -6.76
CA THR A 663 26.40 5.07 -8.18
C THR A 663 26.99 4.00 -9.08
N VAL A 664 26.46 3.90 -10.29
CA VAL A 664 27.01 3.05 -11.37
C VAL A 664 28.39 3.57 -11.78
N ARG A 665 29.33 2.65 -12.01
CA ARG A 665 30.72 2.95 -12.41
C ARG A 665 31.13 2.06 -13.58
N GLY A 666 32.23 2.41 -14.26
CA GLY A 666 32.81 1.54 -15.30
C GLY A 666 31.95 1.39 -16.56
N LEU A 667 31.11 2.38 -16.88
CA LEU A 667 30.23 2.33 -18.04
C LEU A 667 31.03 2.27 -19.36
N ALA A 668 30.84 1.19 -20.12
CA ALA A 668 31.54 0.93 -21.37
C ALA A 668 30.70 0.09 -22.35
N GLU A 669 31.10 0.09 -23.62
CA GLU A 669 30.58 -0.84 -24.63
C GLU A 669 31.49 -2.08 -24.71
N ARG A 670 30.90 -3.27 -24.71
CA ARG A 670 31.60 -4.53 -25.00
C ARG A 670 30.71 -5.46 -25.81
N GLY A 671 31.10 -5.77 -27.04
CA GLY A 671 30.42 -6.77 -27.87
C GLY A 671 28.98 -6.42 -28.23
N GLY A 672 28.69 -5.13 -28.40
CA GLY A 672 27.35 -4.60 -28.68
C GLY A 672 26.46 -4.41 -27.45
N LEU A 673 26.99 -4.67 -26.24
CA LEU A 673 26.29 -4.52 -24.97
C LEU A 673 26.87 -3.35 -24.16
N LEU A 674 25.99 -2.67 -23.43
CA LEU A 674 26.38 -1.71 -22.39
C LEU A 674 26.75 -2.48 -21.12
N VAL A 675 27.99 -2.34 -20.67
CA VAL A 675 28.48 -2.97 -19.43
C VAL A 675 28.91 -1.89 -18.42
N PHE A 676 28.72 -2.17 -17.15
CA PHE A 676 29.09 -1.34 -16.02
C PHE A 676 29.18 -2.18 -14.73
N ASP A 677 29.82 -1.61 -13.71
CA ASP A 677 29.88 -2.18 -12.37
C ASP A 677 28.53 -1.95 -11.67
N TRP A 678 27.86 -3.05 -11.31
CA TRP A 678 26.58 -2.99 -10.63
C TRP A 678 26.75 -2.50 -9.18
N PRO A 679 26.07 -1.43 -8.74
CA PRO A 679 26.25 -0.91 -7.38
C PRO A 679 25.71 -1.87 -6.32
N THR A 680 26.46 -2.05 -5.23
CA THR A 680 26.07 -2.94 -4.13
C THR A 680 24.79 -2.42 -3.45
N GLY A 681 23.84 -3.32 -3.21
CA GLY A 681 22.58 -3.00 -2.52
C GLY A 681 21.47 -2.46 -3.42
N LEU A 682 21.70 -2.35 -4.74
CA LEU A 682 20.65 -1.99 -5.69
C LEU A 682 20.20 -3.22 -6.48
N THR A 683 18.91 -3.32 -6.74
CA THR A 683 18.32 -4.40 -7.55
C THR A 683 17.91 -3.94 -8.94
N GLU A 684 17.82 -2.62 -9.15
CA GLU A 684 17.36 -2.01 -10.39
C GLU A 684 18.19 -0.75 -10.73
N VAL A 685 18.36 -0.46 -12.02
CA VAL A 685 18.95 0.79 -12.54
C VAL A 685 18.12 1.30 -13.72
N MET A 686 18.22 2.60 -14.02
CA MET A 686 17.58 3.26 -15.15
C MET A 686 18.65 3.61 -16.20
N VAL A 687 18.52 3.09 -17.42
CA VAL A 687 19.36 3.46 -18.55
C VAL A 687 18.65 4.55 -19.35
N VAL A 688 19.37 5.62 -19.69
CA VAL A 688 18.85 6.80 -20.37
C VAL A 688 19.70 7.09 -21.59
N ALA A 689 19.07 7.30 -22.74
CA ALA A 689 19.72 7.40 -24.04
C ALA A 689 19.19 8.58 -24.86
N ARG A 690 20.10 9.33 -25.50
CA ARG A 690 19.79 10.44 -26.41
C ARG A 690 20.70 10.44 -27.64
N PRO A 691 20.20 10.71 -28.84
CA PRO A 691 21.04 10.77 -30.04
C PRO A 691 21.76 12.11 -30.23
N ASP A 692 21.27 13.18 -29.58
CA ASP A 692 21.62 14.56 -29.88
C ASP A 692 22.54 15.22 -28.84
N ALA A 693 22.41 14.85 -27.56
CA ALA A 693 23.21 15.40 -26.46
C ALA A 693 23.30 14.46 -25.25
N PRO A 694 24.30 14.63 -24.34
CA PRO A 694 24.37 13.88 -23.10
C PRO A 694 23.11 14.04 -22.23
N PRO A 695 22.50 12.94 -21.74
CA PRO A 695 21.38 13.04 -20.80
C PRO A 695 21.79 13.78 -19.53
N ILE A 696 21.04 14.80 -19.14
CA ILE A 696 21.36 15.63 -17.95
C ILE A 696 20.65 15.08 -16.72
N ASP A 697 19.41 14.58 -16.90
CA ASP A 697 18.53 14.10 -15.85
C ASP A 697 18.01 12.67 -16.14
N PRO A 698 17.92 11.77 -15.15
CA PRO A 698 17.33 10.43 -15.30
C PRO A 698 15.86 10.41 -15.75
N GLN A 699 15.18 11.53 -15.56
CA GLN A 699 13.82 11.82 -15.99
C GLN A 699 13.75 12.72 -17.25
N ASP A 700 14.86 12.94 -17.96
CA ASP A 700 14.92 13.75 -19.18
C ASP A 700 13.83 13.35 -20.19
N PRO A 701 12.86 14.24 -20.49
CA PRO A 701 11.71 13.91 -21.35
C PRO A 701 12.11 13.75 -22.83
N ALA A 702 13.27 14.28 -23.24
CA ALA A 702 13.82 14.12 -24.58
C ALA A 702 14.63 12.82 -24.72
N ALA A 703 14.85 12.09 -23.62
CA ALA A 703 15.61 10.85 -23.61
C ALA A 703 14.72 9.61 -23.62
N ARG A 704 15.20 8.55 -24.28
CA ARG A 704 14.62 7.23 -24.13
C ARG A 704 15.17 6.59 -22.87
N ARG A 705 14.27 6.17 -21.98
CA ARG A 705 14.64 5.56 -20.69
C ARG A 705 14.00 4.20 -20.50
N TRP A 706 14.74 3.28 -19.92
CA TRP A 706 14.19 1.98 -19.54
C TRP A 706 14.93 1.41 -18.34
N LYS A 707 14.19 0.63 -17.56
CA LYS A 707 14.68 -0.01 -16.34
C LYS A 707 15.35 -1.34 -16.67
N ILE A 708 16.44 -1.63 -15.98
CA ILE A 708 17.11 -2.93 -16.00
C ILE A 708 17.21 -3.44 -14.56
N THR A 709 16.97 -4.74 -14.37
CA THR A 709 17.16 -5.43 -13.09
C THR A 709 18.54 -6.10 -13.06
N ASN A 710 19.11 -6.28 -11.87
CA ASN A 710 20.41 -6.94 -11.70
C ASN A 710 20.40 -8.35 -12.30
N MET A 711 19.34 -9.12 -12.05
CA MET A 711 19.14 -10.47 -12.58
C MET A 711 19.16 -10.47 -14.12
N ARG A 712 18.49 -9.51 -14.77
CA ARG A 712 18.48 -9.46 -16.24
C ARG A 712 19.85 -9.07 -16.80
N TYR A 713 20.52 -8.13 -16.14
CA TYR A 713 21.87 -7.68 -16.50
C TYR A 713 22.89 -8.82 -16.40
N GLU A 714 22.82 -9.64 -15.34
CA GLU A 714 23.69 -10.81 -15.15
C GLU A 714 23.41 -11.91 -16.17
N LEU A 715 22.13 -12.21 -16.47
CA LEU A 715 21.74 -13.23 -17.45
C LEU A 715 22.18 -12.87 -18.87
N ASP A 716 22.06 -11.60 -19.25
CA ASP A 716 22.39 -11.12 -20.60
C ASP A 716 23.88 -10.72 -20.75
N GLY A 717 24.64 -10.67 -19.65
CA GLY A 717 26.04 -10.24 -19.62
C GLY A 717 26.25 -8.74 -19.89
N GLY A 718 25.19 -7.93 -19.77
CA GLY A 718 25.16 -6.50 -20.11
C GLY A 718 23.77 -6.03 -20.53
N VAL A 719 23.60 -4.74 -20.80
CA VAL A 719 22.34 -4.18 -21.32
C VAL A 719 22.36 -4.11 -22.84
N ARG A 720 21.36 -4.70 -23.48
CA ARG A 720 21.09 -4.50 -24.91
C ARG A 720 20.43 -3.14 -25.12
N ILE A 721 21.06 -2.32 -25.96
CA ILE A 721 20.45 -1.06 -26.39
C ILE A 721 19.38 -1.37 -27.45
N PRO A 722 18.14 -0.88 -27.29
CA PRO A 722 17.08 -1.07 -28.28
C PRO A 722 17.51 -0.58 -29.67
N VAL A 723 17.18 -1.35 -30.71
CA VAL A 723 17.63 -1.09 -32.10
C VAL A 723 17.06 0.20 -32.68
N GLU A 724 16.00 0.74 -32.06
CA GLU A 724 15.36 1.99 -32.49
C GLU A 724 16.11 3.24 -32.02
N ILE A 725 17.17 3.10 -31.22
CA ILE A 725 18.03 4.20 -30.78
C ILE A 725 19.16 4.35 -31.79
N PRO A 726 19.16 5.42 -32.62
CA PRO A 726 20.17 5.59 -33.64
C PRO A 726 21.55 5.83 -32.99
N ARG A 727 22.59 5.28 -33.62
CA ARG A 727 23.99 5.48 -33.22
C ARG A 727 24.64 6.47 -34.20
N PRO A 728 25.46 7.43 -33.74
CA PRO A 728 25.96 7.60 -32.37
C PRO A 728 24.89 8.08 -31.38
N CYS A 729 24.99 7.67 -30.11
CA CYS A 729 24.12 8.14 -29.03
C CYS A 729 24.87 8.35 -27.72
N HIS A 730 24.37 9.25 -26.89
CA HIS A 730 24.80 9.46 -25.53
C HIS A 730 23.96 8.63 -24.57
N LEU A 731 24.64 7.97 -23.63
CA LEU A 731 24.04 7.08 -22.65
C LEU A 731 24.43 7.52 -21.25
N ALA A 732 23.50 7.37 -20.32
CA ALA A 732 23.75 7.53 -18.90
C ALA A 732 22.95 6.50 -18.09
N VAL A 733 23.48 6.08 -16.94
CA VAL A 733 22.82 5.08 -16.07
C VAL A 733 22.63 5.66 -14.67
N ALA A 734 21.39 5.69 -14.22
CA ALA A 734 21.03 6.12 -12.87
C ALA A 734 20.67 4.93 -12.00
N SER A 735 21.08 5.01 -10.74
CA SER A 735 20.75 4.03 -9.71
C SER A 735 19.27 4.10 -9.34
N CYS A 736 18.65 2.96 -9.01
CA CYS A 736 17.27 2.93 -8.51
C CYS A 736 17.18 2.16 -7.19
N ARG A 737 16.35 2.66 -6.26
CA ARG A 737 15.99 1.99 -5.02
C ARG A 737 14.48 1.78 -4.97
N ARG A 738 14.05 0.56 -4.62
CA ARG A 738 12.64 0.27 -4.37
C ARG A 738 12.38 0.45 -2.87
N GLU A 739 11.49 1.36 -2.54
CA GLU A 739 11.06 1.58 -1.16
C GLU A 739 10.17 0.41 -0.68
N PRO A 740 10.02 0.18 0.63
CA PRO A 740 9.15 -0.87 1.18
C PRO A 740 7.70 -0.81 0.70
N THR A 741 7.23 0.37 0.28
CA THR A 741 5.91 0.62 -0.32
C THR A 741 5.78 0.13 -1.77
N GLY A 742 6.85 -0.43 -2.35
CA GLY A 742 6.90 -0.86 -3.75
C GLY A 742 7.17 0.25 -4.76
N THR A 743 7.33 1.50 -4.31
CA THR A 743 7.63 2.66 -5.16
C THR A 743 9.10 2.63 -5.61
N LEU A 744 9.36 2.90 -6.90
CA LEU A 744 10.71 2.95 -7.45
C LEU A 744 11.25 4.39 -7.43
N THR A 745 12.23 4.64 -6.56
CA THR A 745 12.96 5.90 -6.49
C THR A 745 14.17 5.82 -7.42
N VAL A 746 14.26 6.73 -8.40
CA VAL A 746 15.43 6.85 -9.30
C VAL A 746 16.34 7.95 -8.76
N ALA A 747 17.65 7.77 -8.86
CA ALA A 747 18.59 8.76 -8.41
C ALA A 747 18.35 10.13 -9.09
N ALA A 748 18.56 11.23 -8.38
CA ALA A 748 18.30 12.59 -8.88
C ALA A 748 19.27 13.06 -9.99
N GLY A 749 20.16 12.20 -10.46
CA GLY A 749 21.21 12.55 -11.42
C GLY A 749 22.06 11.34 -11.82
N PHE A 750 23.02 11.59 -12.71
CA PHE A 750 24.00 10.59 -13.14
C PHE A 750 25.39 10.95 -12.62
N ALA A 751 26.09 9.97 -12.06
CA ALA A 751 27.51 10.13 -11.76
C ALA A 751 28.32 10.36 -13.05
N ALA A 752 29.44 11.07 -12.95
CA ALA A 752 30.31 11.32 -14.11
C ALA A 752 30.79 10.02 -14.78
N ALA A 753 31.09 8.99 -13.97
CA ALA A 753 31.51 7.66 -14.44
C ALA A 753 30.36 6.79 -14.99
N ALA A 754 29.12 7.27 -14.90
CA ALA A 754 27.92 6.59 -15.38
C ALA A 754 27.41 7.19 -16.70
N ARG A 755 28.27 7.84 -17.47
CA ARG A 755 27.95 8.50 -18.74
C ARG A 755 28.92 8.03 -19.83
N MET A 756 28.41 7.82 -21.05
CA MET A 756 29.25 7.53 -22.21
C MET A 756 28.64 8.06 -23.51
N HIS A 757 29.50 8.27 -24.51
CA HIS A 757 29.08 8.52 -25.89
C HIS A 757 29.43 7.30 -26.73
N TRP A 758 28.40 6.63 -27.25
CA TRP A 758 28.52 5.39 -28.00
C TRP A 758 28.45 5.70 -29.49
N THR A 759 29.54 5.42 -30.23
CA THR A 759 29.71 5.87 -31.62
C THR A 759 29.53 4.81 -32.72
N ARG A 760 29.32 3.52 -32.38
CA ARG A 760 29.19 2.42 -33.34
C ARG A 760 27.94 1.61 -33.20
#